data_AF-A0A061GE42-F1
#
_entry.id   AF-A0A061GE42-F1
#
_cell.length_a   1.000
_cell.length_b   1.000
_cell.length_c   1.000
_cell.angle_alpha   90.00
_cell.angle_beta   90.00
_cell.angle_gamma   90.00
#
_symmetry.space_group_name_H-M   'P 1'
#
loop_
_entity.id
_entity.type
_entity.pdbx_description
1 polymer ?
#
loop_
_entity_poly.entity_id
_entity_poly.type
_entity_poly.pdbx_seq_one_letter_code
_entity_poly.pdbx_strand_id
1 'polypeptide(L)'
;MWNSWILVAGLALLCTSSAMQVDHDANAMIIDGERKLIFSGAIHYPRSTPEMWPDLIKKAKDGGLNAIETYIFWNAHEPRPRQYNFSGNLDFIKFFKLVHEAGLYGILRIGPYVCAEWNYGGFPVWLHNIDGIELRTNNEIYKKEMQIFTTKIVEMCKEANLFAPQGGPIILSQIENEYGNIMDKYKEKGKEYVKWCAEMAVAQNVGVPWIMCQQGDAPQPMINTCNGFYCDQFKPNNQKSPKMFTENWTGWFKKWGQKDPYRTAEDLAYSVARFFQLGGVLINYYMYHGGTNFGRTSGGPYITTSYDYNAPLDEYGNLNQPKWGHLKQLHEALRVGEKFLTNGTSETKDSGDGIQLTTFTDGQTGERFCFLSNTNNNKDVNVDLKDDGMHFVPAWSVSILGACKKEIYNSAKVNTQTSVMVKKQIGDEDKSAQFNWTWTLEPMRDTLEGKGTFSANTLLEQKRASDDLSDYLWYMTSVDINGTSFNEGTIFANSSGQVVHAYVNGRLIGTKSGYSFQFRNPVSLVPGRNNITLLSVTVGLQNYGDHFDLGPEGVTGPVGLIDVGNKTIDLSSNAWNYKVGLNGEAKKLYDPNSPNLQLWRTSEELPIGRPMTWYKTAFKAPSGTDPVVLDLMGMGKGHAWINGNSIGRFWPAQIADNNGCTDECDYRGAYKEQKCLSNCGNPSQRWYHVPRSFITSGTNFLVLFEEIGGDPSEVSFQTVTTGSICANANEGSLLELSCHGGNVISKIEFASYGNPKGRCGSLTKGSCEAEGSLSALEKICVGKESCTVDVSEKTFGSADCGEDKKSLAVEALCENQMVYLRELKKKKNQSGGSSWGFPPATFDQKQKQKQLGLPTPPRDMANSSEQQSRGSRNGSDRIETLYDQYQRNLPSSSEEKSSKGKFHNRVDKFFKAAARGDNPSSNKDQTQADNPAAPPNGKATQTQNNSDEGSSSQKRKIRKTYSHPPKVRGFEYDERSLEMMLLEGGKDNSFKTIGVVGPPGVGKTTLCKSILENERVKRSYGRRIWVSLPEKPEDETTLDHAGATEDIVELIYDEHKLPRLLRDQQLKEKKYLIVLDDVGEGEIDSYYNALKACFSDELPKEKGGAVIVTSRSEEAAKKVIGDKHLHRLLPLSDPKSCWLIYTDAVEGFPTPEDATASKDVMEELMKKSGGLPGAAQMMGKIKAAKKGNNNSSLRS
;
A
#
# COMPACT_ATOMS: atom_id res chain seq x y z
N MET A 1 6.52 -53.07 10.44
CA MET A 1 6.01 -52.51 9.17
C MET A 1 4.67 -51.80 9.33
N TRP A 2 3.63 -52.39 9.94
CA TRP A 2 2.31 -51.72 10.12
C TRP A 2 2.37 -50.29 10.68
N ASN A 3 3.06 -50.06 11.81
CA ASN A 3 3.09 -48.76 12.48
C ASN A 3 3.65 -47.62 11.60
N SER A 4 4.51 -47.91 10.62
CA SER A 4 5.08 -46.92 9.71
C SER A 4 4.05 -46.38 8.71
N TRP A 5 3.08 -47.20 8.31
CA TRP A 5 2.02 -46.78 7.37
C TRP A 5 1.00 -45.84 8.04
N ILE A 6 0.72 -46.05 9.33
CA ILE A 6 -0.16 -45.17 10.12
C ILE A 6 0.47 -43.77 10.27
N LEU A 7 1.79 -43.70 10.51
CA LEU A 7 2.54 -42.44 10.62
C LEU A 7 2.59 -41.66 9.28
N VAL A 8 2.79 -42.36 8.16
CA VAL A 8 2.79 -41.70 6.83
C VAL A 8 1.38 -41.23 6.43
N ALA A 9 0.34 -42.00 6.75
CA ALA A 9 -1.05 -41.56 6.56
C ALA A 9 -1.40 -40.33 7.41
N GLY A 10 -0.94 -40.28 8.66
CA GLY A 10 -1.15 -39.13 9.55
C GLY A 10 -0.43 -37.85 9.11
N LEU A 11 0.77 -37.96 8.54
CA LEU A 11 1.52 -36.80 8.04
C LEU A 11 1.00 -36.28 6.69
N ALA A 12 0.53 -37.16 5.81
CA ALA A 12 -0.07 -36.76 4.52
C ALA A 12 -1.36 -35.93 4.66
N LEU A 13 -1.99 -35.95 5.83
CA LEU A 13 -3.20 -35.18 6.17
C LEU A 13 -2.93 -33.74 6.65
N LEU A 14 -1.66 -33.33 6.81
CA LEU A 14 -1.28 -32.05 7.42
C LEU A 14 -0.72 -31.00 6.45
N CYS A 15 -0.75 -31.28 5.13
CA CYS A 15 -0.29 -30.36 4.08
C CYS A 15 -1.26 -30.23 2.90
N THR A 16 -2.54 -30.55 3.11
CA THR A 16 -3.62 -29.90 2.35
C THR A 16 -3.82 -28.48 2.89
N SER A 17 -4.04 -27.50 2.01
CA SER A 17 -4.73 -26.27 2.40
C SER A 17 -6.18 -26.63 2.69
N SER A 18 -6.46 -27.05 3.93
CA SER A 18 -7.77 -27.52 4.35
C SER A 18 -8.82 -26.44 4.09
N ALA A 19 -9.96 -26.85 3.52
CA ALA A 19 -11.10 -25.98 3.31
C ALA A 19 -11.62 -25.53 4.68
N MET A 20 -11.44 -24.25 5.03
CA MET A 20 -11.84 -23.73 6.32
C MET A 20 -13.36 -23.61 6.37
N GLN A 21 -13.99 -24.39 7.23
CA GLN A 21 -15.45 -24.42 7.35
C GLN A 21 -15.91 -23.26 8.24
N VAL A 22 -16.76 -22.38 7.69
CA VAL A 22 -17.36 -21.26 8.42
C VAL A 22 -18.87 -21.47 8.53
N ASP A 23 -19.36 -21.44 9.76
CA ASP A 23 -20.78 -21.53 10.13
C ASP A 23 -21.06 -20.58 11.32
N HIS A 24 -22.28 -20.55 11.85
CA HIS A 24 -22.61 -19.74 13.02
C HIS A 24 -23.77 -20.31 13.84
N ASP A 25 -23.89 -19.83 15.08
CA ASP A 25 -25.11 -19.95 15.86
C ASP A 25 -25.41 -18.63 16.61
N ALA A 26 -26.37 -18.65 17.54
CA ALA A 26 -26.79 -17.46 18.28
C ALA A 26 -25.65 -16.81 19.11
N ASN A 27 -24.65 -17.58 19.49
CA ASN A 27 -23.64 -17.21 20.49
C ASN A 27 -22.22 -17.12 19.94
N ALA A 28 -21.96 -17.59 18.71
CA ALA A 28 -20.61 -17.63 18.14
C ALA A 28 -20.58 -17.67 16.61
N MET A 29 -19.46 -17.21 16.04
CA MET A 29 -18.97 -17.71 14.76
C MET A 29 -18.31 -19.06 14.98
N ILE A 30 -18.53 -20.02 14.08
CA ILE A 30 -17.92 -21.35 14.13
C ILE A 30 -16.93 -21.44 12.98
N ILE A 31 -15.65 -21.64 13.28
CA ILE A 31 -14.57 -21.74 12.30
C ILE A 31 -13.80 -23.04 12.58
N ASP A 32 -13.79 -23.95 11.61
CA ASP A 32 -13.26 -25.32 11.72
C ASP A 32 -13.79 -26.10 12.95
N GLY A 33 -15.06 -25.85 13.28
CA GLY A 33 -15.74 -26.44 14.44
C GLY A 33 -15.44 -25.76 15.78
N GLU A 34 -14.46 -24.87 15.85
CA GLU A 34 -14.21 -24.06 17.05
C GLU A 34 -15.09 -22.81 17.05
N ARG A 35 -15.79 -22.56 18.16
CA ARG A 35 -16.48 -21.28 18.38
C ARG A 35 -15.47 -20.16 18.67
N LYS A 36 -15.65 -19.01 18.02
CA LYS A 36 -14.75 -17.84 18.07
C LYS A 36 -15.51 -16.53 18.32
N LEU A 37 -14.82 -15.60 18.99
CA LEU A 37 -15.15 -14.18 18.97
C LEU A 37 -14.33 -13.48 17.88
N ILE A 38 -14.92 -12.50 17.20
CA ILE A 38 -14.27 -11.77 16.11
C ILE A 38 -14.00 -10.31 16.52
N PHE A 39 -12.72 -9.96 16.55
CA PHE A 39 -12.22 -8.61 16.73
C PHE A 39 -11.71 -8.12 15.37
N SER A 40 -12.58 -7.41 14.64
CA SER A 40 -12.30 -6.87 13.31
C SER A 40 -11.95 -5.39 13.35
N GLY A 41 -11.35 -4.90 12.28
CA GLY A 41 -11.10 -3.48 12.06
C GLY A 41 -11.15 -3.12 10.58
N ALA A 42 -11.85 -2.04 10.25
CA ALA A 42 -11.91 -1.53 8.89
C ALA A 42 -10.57 -0.88 8.49
N ILE A 43 -9.99 -1.35 7.39
CA ILE A 43 -8.80 -0.78 6.74
C ILE A 43 -9.07 -0.76 5.23
N HIS A 44 -9.43 0.41 4.69
CA HIS A 44 -9.77 0.52 3.27
C HIS A 44 -8.52 0.58 2.41
N TYR A 45 -8.30 -0.46 1.60
CA TYR A 45 -7.12 -0.59 0.75
C TYR A 45 -6.84 0.62 -0.15
N PRO A 46 -7.81 1.37 -0.73
CA PRO A 46 -7.50 2.55 -1.54
C PRO A 46 -7.05 3.77 -0.73
N ARG A 47 -7.40 3.85 0.57
CA ARG A 47 -7.06 4.98 1.46
C ARG A 47 -5.64 4.91 2.04
N SER A 48 -4.87 3.89 1.64
CA SER A 48 -3.45 3.67 1.99
C SER A 48 -2.71 3.13 0.77
N THR A 49 -1.37 3.04 0.78
CA THR A 49 -0.60 2.48 -0.35
C THR A 49 -0.24 1.01 -0.14
N PRO A 50 0.05 0.25 -1.23
CA PRO A 50 0.44 -1.16 -1.12
C PRO A 50 1.71 -1.45 -0.31
N GLU A 51 2.50 -0.41 -0.01
CA GLU A 51 3.69 -0.47 0.83
C GLU A 51 3.35 -0.22 2.31
N MET A 52 2.23 0.45 2.62
CA MET A 52 1.71 0.63 3.98
C MET A 52 0.94 -0.59 4.47
N TRP A 53 0.21 -1.30 3.57
CA TRP A 53 -0.68 -2.40 3.96
C TRP A 53 -0.04 -3.44 4.90
N PRO A 54 1.19 -3.95 4.69
CA PRO A 54 1.78 -4.96 5.57
C PRO A 54 2.00 -4.45 7.01
N ASP A 55 2.38 -3.18 7.18
CA ASP A 55 2.60 -2.55 8.48
C ASP A 55 1.27 -2.22 9.19
N LEU A 56 0.28 -1.73 8.45
CA LEU A 56 -1.08 -1.51 8.97
C LEU A 56 -1.73 -2.81 9.46
N ILE A 57 -1.65 -3.87 8.65
CA ILE A 57 -2.18 -5.21 8.98
C ILE A 57 -1.41 -5.82 10.16
N LYS A 58 -0.08 -5.64 10.23
CA LYS A 58 0.71 -6.05 11.40
C LYS A 58 0.29 -5.30 12.67
N LYS A 59 0.15 -3.98 12.62
CA LYS A 59 -0.28 -3.16 13.77
C LYS A 59 -1.71 -3.49 14.23
N ALA A 60 -2.58 -3.90 13.32
CA ALA A 60 -3.89 -4.45 13.65
C ALA A 60 -3.80 -5.78 14.43
N LYS A 61 -2.99 -6.73 13.94
CA LYS A 61 -2.72 -8.00 14.64
C LYS A 61 -2.10 -7.79 16.02
N ASP A 62 -1.06 -6.95 16.10
CA ASP A 62 -0.35 -6.63 17.34
C ASP A 62 -1.24 -5.89 18.36
N GLY A 63 -2.28 -5.21 17.87
CA GLY A 63 -3.34 -4.56 18.65
C GLY A 63 -4.49 -5.49 19.06
N GLY A 64 -4.36 -6.80 18.84
CA GLY A 64 -5.31 -7.81 19.30
C GLY A 64 -6.47 -8.12 18.36
N LEU A 65 -6.47 -7.61 17.12
CA LEU A 65 -7.45 -8.04 16.12
C LEU A 65 -7.19 -9.48 15.65
N ASN A 66 -8.26 -10.13 15.15
CA ASN A 66 -8.18 -11.42 14.44
C ASN A 66 -8.85 -11.40 13.05
N ALA A 67 -9.48 -10.28 12.67
CA ALA A 67 -10.01 -10.04 11.33
C ALA A 67 -9.72 -8.62 10.83
N ILE A 68 -9.76 -8.42 9.50
CA ILE A 68 -9.73 -7.13 8.82
C ILE A 68 -10.95 -7.01 7.92
N GLU A 69 -11.57 -5.83 7.92
CA GLU A 69 -12.73 -5.51 7.07
C GLU A 69 -12.36 -4.48 6.00
N THR A 70 -12.96 -4.60 4.81
CA THR A 70 -12.97 -3.52 3.83
C THR A 70 -14.22 -3.56 2.95
N TYR A 71 -14.69 -2.36 2.57
CA TYR A 71 -15.57 -2.16 1.43
C TYR A 71 -14.87 -2.45 0.10
N ILE A 72 -15.65 -2.67 -0.96
CA ILE A 72 -15.19 -2.66 -2.37
C ILE A 72 -15.73 -1.41 -3.08
N PHE A 73 -14.86 -0.66 -3.75
CA PHE A 73 -15.17 0.69 -4.27
C PHE A 73 -15.44 0.67 -5.79
N TRP A 74 -16.71 0.47 -6.18
CA TRP A 74 -17.09 0.23 -7.59
C TRP A 74 -16.63 1.35 -8.54
N ASN A 75 -16.81 2.63 -8.19
CA ASN A 75 -16.38 3.77 -9.02
C ASN A 75 -14.87 3.83 -9.32
N ALA A 76 -14.02 3.35 -8.40
CA ALA A 76 -12.59 3.28 -8.59
C ALA A 76 -12.19 2.05 -9.41
N HIS A 77 -12.95 0.95 -9.28
CA HIS A 77 -12.73 -0.28 -10.02
C HIS A 77 -13.31 -0.29 -11.43
N GLU A 78 -14.40 0.44 -11.70
CA GLU A 78 -15.04 0.55 -13.01
C GLU A 78 -15.29 2.04 -13.36
N PRO A 79 -14.23 2.87 -13.49
CA PRO A 79 -14.36 4.30 -13.75
C PRO A 79 -14.99 4.64 -15.11
N ARG A 80 -15.13 3.64 -16.00
CA ARG A 80 -15.95 3.67 -17.22
C ARG A 80 -16.58 2.29 -17.42
N PRO A 81 -17.74 2.18 -18.09
CA PRO A 81 -18.43 0.91 -18.28
C PRO A 81 -17.49 -0.20 -18.81
N ARG A 82 -17.37 -1.28 -18.03
CA ARG A 82 -16.54 -2.48 -18.26
C ARG A 82 -15.02 -2.23 -18.43
N GLN A 83 -14.52 -1.05 -18.10
CA GLN A 83 -13.08 -0.75 -18.12
C GLN A 83 -12.52 -0.83 -16.69
N TYR A 84 -12.07 -2.03 -16.32
CA TYR A 84 -11.73 -2.34 -14.93
C TYR A 84 -10.31 -1.94 -14.52
N ASN A 85 -10.14 -1.50 -13.27
CA ASN A 85 -8.84 -1.27 -12.64
C ASN A 85 -8.73 -1.95 -11.27
N PHE A 86 -7.75 -2.85 -11.15
CA PHE A 86 -7.42 -3.59 -9.92
C PHE A 86 -5.90 -3.54 -9.64
N SER A 87 -5.26 -2.42 -9.98
CA SER A 87 -3.80 -2.24 -9.88
C SER A 87 -3.41 -1.20 -8.82
N GLY A 88 -2.16 -1.26 -8.33
CA GLY A 88 -1.67 -0.33 -7.32
C GLY A 88 -2.46 -0.42 -6.02
N ASN A 89 -2.92 0.71 -5.49
CA ASN A 89 -3.78 0.76 -4.31
C ASN A 89 -5.22 0.24 -4.55
N LEU A 90 -5.54 -0.27 -5.74
CA LEU A 90 -6.80 -0.95 -6.06
C LEU A 90 -6.64 -2.49 -6.19
N ASP A 91 -5.47 -3.05 -5.89
CA ASP A 91 -5.26 -4.50 -5.83
C ASP A 91 -5.77 -5.09 -4.51
N PHE A 92 -7.10 -5.19 -4.40
CA PHE A 92 -7.77 -5.78 -3.22
C PHE A 92 -7.46 -7.27 -3.05
N ILE A 93 -7.07 -7.97 -4.14
CA ILE A 93 -6.66 -9.37 -4.09
C ILE A 93 -5.31 -9.51 -3.37
N LYS A 94 -4.33 -8.65 -3.67
CA LYS A 94 -3.08 -8.54 -2.89
C LYS A 94 -3.35 -8.11 -1.45
N PHE A 95 -4.28 -7.19 -1.21
CA PHE A 95 -4.64 -6.78 0.15
C PHE A 95 -5.12 -7.97 0.99
N PHE A 96 -6.11 -8.75 0.52
CA PHE A 96 -6.57 -9.94 1.24
C PHE A 96 -5.50 -11.04 1.34
N LYS A 97 -4.58 -11.17 0.37
CA LYS A 97 -3.43 -12.08 0.52
C LYS A 97 -2.51 -11.65 1.67
N LEU A 98 -2.22 -10.36 1.83
CA LEU A 98 -1.47 -9.85 2.98
C LEU A 98 -2.19 -10.06 4.31
N VAL A 99 -3.53 -9.95 4.34
CA VAL A 99 -4.36 -10.29 5.51
C VAL A 99 -4.23 -11.78 5.87
N HIS A 100 -4.25 -12.66 4.86
CA HIS A 100 -4.04 -14.10 5.05
C HIS A 100 -2.61 -14.46 5.48
N GLU A 101 -1.59 -13.87 4.85
CA GLU A 101 -0.17 -14.03 5.21
C GLU A 101 0.11 -13.55 6.64
N ALA A 102 -0.59 -12.52 7.11
CA ALA A 102 -0.58 -12.10 8.50
C ALA A 102 -1.31 -13.07 9.45
N GLY A 103 -2.05 -14.06 8.95
CA GLY A 103 -2.86 -14.98 9.76
C GLY A 103 -4.05 -14.29 10.42
N LEU A 104 -4.74 -13.42 9.67
CA LEU A 104 -6.00 -12.79 10.05
C LEU A 104 -7.12 -13.23 9.09
N TYR A 105 -8.37 -13.19 9.56
CA TYR A 105 -9.54 -13.37 8.73
C TYR A 105 -9.90 -12.10 7.94
N GLY A 106 -10.73 -12.24 6.91
CA GLY A 106 -11.26 -11.15 6.10
C GLY A 106 -12.78 -11.02 6.19
N ILE A 107 -13.28 -9.78 6.21
CA ILE A 107 -14.68 -9.44 6.02
C ILE A 107 -14.79 -8.59 4.75
N LEU A 108 -15.50 -9.11 3.73
CA LEU A 108 -15.59 -8.51 2.40
C LEU A 108 -16.93 -7.79 2.22
N ARG A 109 -16.97 -6.46 2.42
CA ARG A 109 -18.21 -5.68 2.24
C ARG A 109 -18.33 -5.25 0.78
N ILE A 110 -18.88 -6.11 -0.08
CA ILE A 110 -18.93 -5.88 -1.54
C ILE A 110 -19.78 -4.66 -1.89
N GLY A 111 -20.87 -4.41 -1.16
CA GLY A 111 -21.81 -3.32 -1.46
C GLY A 111 -22.76 -3.69 -2.61
N PRO A 112 -22.71 -3.04 -3.79
CA PRO A 112 -21.68 -2.10 -4.25
C PRO A 112 -21.99 -0.63 -3.98
N TYR A 113 -23.16 -0.32 -3.41
CA TYR A 113 -23.27 0.87 -2.57
C TYR A 113 -22.55 0.60 -1.24
N VAL A 114 -21.72 1.55 -0.80
CA VAL A 114 -20.88 1.41 0.41
C VAL A 114 -20.98 2.61 1.37
N CYS A 115 -21.60 3.72 0.98
CA CYS A 115 -21.56 5.00 1.71
C CYS A 115 -20.12 5.52 1.93
N ALA A 116 -19.45 5.03 2.97
CA ALA A 116 -18.04 5.15 3.31
C ALA A 116 -17.39 6.55 3.28
N GLU A 117 -18.19 7.63 3.34
CA GLU A 117 -17.81 9.01 2.95
C GLU A 117 -17.10 9.08 1.59
N TRP A 118 -17.45 8.14 0.72
CA TRP A 118 -16.83 7.91 -0.55
C TRP A 118 -17.67 8.50 -1.68
N ASN A 119 -17.01 9.05 -2.69
CA ASN A 119 -17.62 9.78 -3.79
C ASN A 119 -18.77 8.99 -4.43
N TYR A 120 -19.95 9.61 -4.51
CA TYR A 120 -21.18 8.99 -5.03
C TYR A 120 -21.59 7.68 -4.34
N GLY A 121 -21.22 7.50 -3.06
CA GLY A 121 -21.56 6.33 -2.25
C GLY A 121 -20.87 5.04 -2.70
N GLY A 122 -19.83 5.16 -3.56
CA GLY A 122 -19.18 4.05 -4.24
C GLY A 122 -19.65 3.83 -5.68
N PHE A 123 -20.77 4.40 -6.11
CA PHE A 123 -21.30 4.19 -7.47
C PHE A 123 -20.46 4.90 -8.55
N PRO A 124 -20.16 4.24 -9.68
CA PRO A 124 -19.68 4.93 -10.86
C PRO A 124 -20.73 5.92 -11.38
N VAL A 125 -20.31 7.14 -11.71
CA VAL A 125 -21.25 8.21 -12.11
C VAL A 125 -21.87 7.96 -13.48
N TRP A 126 -21.24 7.13 -14.34
CA TRP A 126 -21.85 6.69 -15.59
C TRP A 126 -23.17 5.92 -15.42
N LEU A 127 -23.48 5.41 -14.22
CA LEU A 127 -24.80 4.83 -13.93
C LEU A 127 -25.92 5.88 -14.03
N HIS A 128 -25.71 7.10 -13.52
CA HIS A 128 -26.65 8.24 -13.60
C HIS A 128 -27.06 8.58 -15.04
N ASN A 129 -26.18 8.27 -15.99
CA ASN A 129 -26.35 8.57 -17.41
C ASN A 129 -27.04 7.46 -18.21
N ILE A 130 -27.58 6.42 -17.55
CA ILE A 130 -28.34 5.34 -18.21
C ILE A 130 -29.84 5.67 -18.19
N ASP A 131 -30.45 5.81 -19.38
CA ASP A 131 -31.88 6.10 -19.53
C ASP A 131 -32.77 5.07 -18.79
N GLY A 132 -33.63 5.55 -17.90
CA GLY A 132 -34.60 4.73 -17.16
C GLY A 132 -34.05 3.99 -15.94
N ILE A 133 -32.81 4.27 -15.51
CA ILE A 133 -32.28 3.74 -14.26
C ILE A 133 -32.94 4.39 -13.02
N GLU A 134 -33.02 3.64 -11.93
CA GLU A 134 -33.28 4.13 -10.58
C GLU A 134 -32.31 3.37 -9.66
N LEU A 135 -31.46 4.05 -8.87
CA LEU A 135 -30.50 3.35 -8.02
C LEU A 135 -31.15 2.82 -6.73
N ARG A 136 -30.61 1.72 -6.20
CA ARG A 136 -30.99 1.09 -4.91
C ARG A 136 -32.49 0.81 -4.78
N THR A 137 -33.09 0.26 -5.84
CA THR A 137 -34.52 -0.08 -5.88
C THR A 137 -34.80 -1.22 -6.86
N ASN A 138 -36.04 -1.71 -6.91
CA ASN A 138 -36.47 -2.73 -7.86
C ASN A 138 -36.59 -2.12 -9.28
N ASN A 139 -35.45 -1.99 -9.95
CA ASN A 139 -35.27 -1.50 -11.31
C ASN A 139 -34.34 -2.46 -12.06
N GLU A 140 -34.79 -3.03 -13.18
CA GLU A 140 -34.04 -4.10 -13.88
C GLU A 140 -32.69 -3.66 -14.44
N ILE A 141 -32.54 -2.38 -14.80
CA ILE A 141 -31.29 -1.82 -15.30
C ILE A 141 -30.26 -1.78 -14.17
N TYR A 142 -30.63 -1.17 -13.04
CA TYR A 142 -29.76 -1.09 -11.87
C TYR A 142 -29.39 -2.46 -11.31
N LYS A 143 -30.38 -3.35 -11.12
CA LYS A 143 -30.15 -4.74 -10.64
C LYS A 143 -29.16 -5.50 -11.52
N LYS A 144 -29.29 -5.38 -12.85
CA LYS A 144 -28.38 -6.01 -13.81
C LYS A 144 -26.95 -5.48 -13.67
N GLU A 145 -26.76 -4.16 -13.59
CA GLU A 145 -25.44 -3.56 -13.45
C GLU A 145 -24.78 -3.93 -12.11
N MET A 146 -25.54 -3.86 -11.01
CA MET A 146 -25.12 -4.31 -9.69
C MET A 146 -24.71 -5.80 -9.70
N GLN A 147 -25.53 -6.68 -10.28
CA GLN A 147 -25.23 -8.11 -10.37
C GLN A 147 -23.95 -8.37 -11.17
N ILE A 148 -23.72 -7.65 -12.28
CA ILE A 148 -22.50 -7.82 -13.08
C ILE A 148 -21.26 -7.45 -12.26
N PHE A 149 -21.27 -6.33 -11.53
CA PHE A 149 -20.13 -5.96 -10.70
C PHE A 149 -19.93 -6.88 -9.49
N THR A 150 -21.00 -7.20 -8.74
CA THR A 150 -20.91 -8.15 -7.61
C THR A 150 -20.38 -9.51 -8.06
N THR A 151 -20.85 -10.04 -9.21
CA THR A 151 -20.36 -11.30 -9.77
C THR A 151 -18.89 -11.18 -10.17
N LYS A 152 -18.48 -10.09 -10.83
CA LYS A 152 -17.08 -9.84 -11.23
C LYS A 152 -16.12 -9.90 -10.04
N ILE A 153 -16.52 -9.34 -8.89
CA ILE A 153 -15.75 -9.34 -7.64
C ILE A 153 -15.72 -10.74 -7.00
N VAL A 154 -16.87 -11.42 -6.90
CA VAL A 154 -16.94 -12.79 -6.37
C VAL A 154 -16.10 -13.76 -7.19
N GLU A 155 -16.16 -13.69 -8.52
CA GLU A 155 -15.33 -14.48 -9.43
C GLU A 155 -13.85 -14.29 -9.14
N MET A 156 -13.38 -13.05 -8.99
CA MET A 156 -11.98 -12.77 -8.69
C MET A 156 -11.55 -13.30 -7.32
N CYS A 157 -12.41 -13.19 -6.30
CA CYS A 157 -12.18 -13.84 -5.01
C CYS A 157 -12.09 -15.36 -5.13
N LYS A 158 -12.91 -15.98 -5.99
CA LYS A 158 -12.90 -17.43 -6.25
C LYS A 158 -11.66 -17.87 -7.02
N GLU A 159 -11.30 -17.20 -8.11
CA GLU A 159 -10.09 -17.45 -8.90
C GLU A 159 -8.82 -17.30 -8.04
N ALA A 160 -8.82 -16.34 -7.11
CA ALA A 160 -7.73 -16.12 -6.15
C ALA A 160 -7.80 -17.00 -4.88
N ASN A 161 -8.80 -17.87 -4.73
CA ASN A 161 -9.06 -18.73 -3.57
C ASN A 161 -9.13 -17.97 -2.22
N LEU A 162 -9.82 -16.82 -2.19
CA LEU A 162 -9.90 -15.95 -1.02
C LEU A 162 -11.02 -16.28 -0.03
N PHE A 163 -12.05 -17.04 -0.42
CA PHE A 163 -13.08 -17.49 0.53
C PHE A 163 -12.58 -18.63 1.42
N ALA A 164 -13.01 -18.67 2.68
CA ALA A 164 -12.56 -19.66 3.66
C ALA A 164 -12.67 -21.13 3.20
N PRO A 165 -13.77 -21.60 2.55
CA PRO A 165 -13.84 -22.97 2.03
C PRO A 165 -12.86 -23.30 0.89
N GLN A 166 -12.15 -22.30 0.36
CA GLN A 166 -11.06 -22.48 -0.61
C GLN A 166 -9.66 -22.41 0.04
N GLY A 167 -9.59 -22.28 1.36
CA GLY A 167 -8.36 -22.03 2.12
C GLY A 167 -7.97 -20.56 2.25
N GLY A 168 -8.85 -19.62 1.85
CA GLY A 168 -8.59 -18.18 1.94
C GLY A 168 -8.99 -17.53 3.27
N PRO A 169 -8.74 -16.22 3.46
CA PRO A 169 -9.03 -15.54 4.72
C PRO A 169 -10.50 -15.13 4.91
N ILE A 170 -11.29 -14.98 3.84
CA ILE A 170 -12.60 -14.32 3.91
C ILE A 170 -13.63 -15.23 4.57
N ILE A 171 -14.11 -14.83 5.75
CA ILE A 171 -15.09 -15.58 6.58
C ILE A 171 -16.51 -15.02 6.50
N LEU A 172 -16.68 -13.79 6.01
CA LEU A 172 -17.97 -13.11 5.90
C LEU A 172 -18.01 -12.22 4.65
N SER A 173 -19.19 -12.00 4.09
CA SER A 173 -19.39 -11.04 2.99
C SER A 173 -20.68 -10.22 3.17
N GLN A 174 -20.68 -8.96 2.73
CA GLN A 174 -21.86 -8.08 2.81
C GLN A 174 -22.39 -7.70 1.43
N ILE A 175 -23.72 -7.70 1.29
CA ILE A 175 -24.46 -7.14 0.16
C ILE A 175 -25.27 -5.92 0.62
N GLU A 176 -25.35 -4.89 -0.23
CA GLU A 176 -25.85 -3.54 0.13
C GLU A 176 -25.07 -2.90 1.30
N ASN A 177 -25.46 -1.69 1.72
CA ASN A 177 -24.99 -1.05 2.94
C ASN A 177 -26.06 -0.10 3.53
N GLU A 178 -26.50 -0.38 4.75
CA GLU A 178 -27.47 0.43 5.51
C GLU A 178 -28.81 0.70 4.81
N TYR A 179 -29.27 -0.19 3.93
CA TYR A 179 -30.46 0.07 3.12
C TYR A 179 -31.76 0.19 3.95
N GLY A 180 -31.86 -0.50 5.09
CA GLY A 180 -32.99 -0.38 6.01
C GLY A 180 -33.21 1.05 6.55
N ASN A 181 -32.18 1.91 6.56
CA ASN A 181 -32.31 3.32 6.93
C ASN A 181 -33.13 4.15 5.91
N ILE A 182 -33.29 3.65 4.67
CA ILE A 182 -33.95 4.38 3.56
C ILE A 182 -35.08 3.60 2.86
N MET A 183 -35.19 2.29 3.09
CA MET A 183 -36.10 1.38 2.37
C MET A 183 -37.55 1.88 2.27
N ASP A 184 -38.12 2.42 3.34
CA ASP A 184 -39.50 2.93 3.39
C ASP A 184 -39.81 3.98 2.31
N LYS A 185 -38.79 4.73 1.87
CA LYS A 185 -38.88 5.76 0.83
C LYS A 185 -39.17 5.16 -0.55
N TYR A 186 -38.61 3.98 -0.80
CA TYR A 186 -38.80 3.17 -2.00
C TYR A 186 -40.03 2.25 -1.91
N LYS A 187 -40.68 2.18 -0.74
CA LYS A 187 -41.93 1.44 -0.49
C LYS A 187 -41.77 -0.04 -0.88
N GLU A 188 -42.73 -0.62 -1.59
CA GLU A 188 -42.69 -2.05 -1.94
C GLU A 188 -41.51 -2.40 -2.86
N LYS A 189 -41.11 -1.50 -3.79
CA LYS A 189 -39.89 -1.70 -4.60
C LYS A 189 -38.65 -1.88 -3.73
N GLY A 190 -38.59 -1.23 -2.57
CA GLY A 190 -37.46 -1.37 -1.64
C GLY A 190 -37.38 -2.76 -1.02
N LYS A 191 -38.52 -3.34 -0.63
CA LYS A 191 -38.57 -4.71 -0.09
C LYS A 191 -38.28 -5.76 -1.17
N GLU A 192 -38.85 -5.59 -2.36
CA GLU A 192 -38.57 -6.42 -3.54
C GLU A 192 -37.08 -6.42 -3.88
N TYR A 193 -36.44 -5.24 -3.80
CA TYR A 193 -35.00 -5.06 -3.99
C TYR A 193 -34.16 -5.74 -2.90
N VAL A 194 -34.47 -5.55 -1.61
CA VAL A 194 -33.76 -6.21 -0.50
C VAL A 194 -33.84 -7.73 -0.61
N LYS A 195 -35.03 -8.25 -0.95
CA LYS A 195 -35.23 -9.68 -1.24
C LYS A 195 -34.35 -10.14 -2.39
N TRP A 196 -34.36 -9.42 -3.52
CA TRP A 196 -33.51 -9.74 -4.67
C TRP A 196 -32.01 -9.67 -4.33
N CYS A 197 -31.56 -8.71 -3.53
CA CYS A 197 -30.17 -8.60 -3.09
C CYS A 197 -29.72 -9.85 -2.31
N ALA A 198 -30.55 -10.32 -1.37
CA ALA A 198 -30.30 -11.53 -0.60
C ALA A 198 -30.29 -12.78 -1.51
N GLU A 199 -31.28 -12.93 -2.40
CA GLU A 199 -31.37 -14.04 -3.35
C GLU A 199 -30.17 -14.07 -4.31
N MET A 200 -29.77 -12.91 -4.84
CA MET A 200 -28.61 -12.75 -5.73
C MET A 200 -27.30 -13.08 -5.00
N ALA A 201 -27.12 -12.58 -3.77
CA ALA A 201 -25.93 -12.88 -2.95
C ALA A 201 -25.81 -14.36 -2.57
N VAL A 202 -26.91 -15.03 -2.21
CA VAL A 202 -26.90 -16.49 -2.00
C VAL A 202 -26.57 -17.24 -3.28
N ALA A 203 -27.14 -16.83 -4.42
CA ALA A 203 -26.88 -17.46 -5.72
C ALA A 203 -25.41 -17.35 -6.17
N GLN A 204 -24.63 -16.39 -5.65
CA GLN A 204 -23.19 -16.33 -5.87
C GLN A 204 -22.44 -17.55 -5.30
N ASN A 205 -23.03 -18.30 -4.35
CA ASN A 205 -22.47 -19.51 -3.74
C ASN A 205 -20.99 -19.36 -3.32
N VAL A 206 -20.73 -18.49 -2.35
CA VAL A 206 -19.38 -18.19 -1.82
C VAL A 206 -18.95 -19.10 -0.66
N GLY A 207 -19.88 -19.90 -0.12
CA GLY A 207 -19.62 -20.87 0.95
C GLY A 207 -19.35 -20.27 2.34
N VAL A 208 -19.58 -18.96 2.52
CA VAL A 208 -19.48 -18.25 3.81
C VAL A 208 -20.77 -17.46 4.09
N PRO A 209 -21.10 -17.15 5.37
CA PRO A 209 -22.30 -16.40 5.69
C PRO A 209 -22.32 -14.98 5.11
N TRP A 210 -23.52 -14.53 4.73
CA TRP A 210 -23.76 -13.16 4.27
C TRP A 210 -24.39 -12.29 5.35
N ILE A 211 -23.94 -11.05 5.43
CA ILE A 211 -24.42 -10.01 6.35
C ILE A 211 -25.13 -8.87 5.59
N MET A 212 -26.01 -8.15 6.29
CA MET A 212 -26.60 -6.88 5.86
C MET A 212 -26.70 -5.91 7.06
N CYS A 213 -25.98 -4.79 7.03
CA CYS A 213 -26.00 -3.80 8.11
C CYS A 213 -27.23 -2.89 8.08
N GLN A 214 -27.75 -2.53 9.27
CA GLN A 214 -28.99 -1.78 9.51
C GLN A 214 -30.24 -2.30 8.78
N GLN A 215 -30.26 -3.57 8.36
CA GLN A 215 -31.41 -4.19 7.69
C GLN A 215 -32.27 -4.98 8.69
N GLY A 216 -33.23 -4.32 9.34
CA GLY A 216 -34.06 -4.95 10.39
C GLY A 216 -34.80 -6.22 9.93
N ASP A 217 -35.23 -6.26 8.68
CA ASP A 217 -35.97 -7.36 8.04
C ASP A 217 -35.12 -8.20 7.07
N ALA A 218 -33.78 -8.22 7.25
CA ALA A 218 -32.85 -8.96 6.38
C ALA A 218 -33.36 -10.38 6.04
N PRO A 219 -33.60 -10.70 4.75
CA PRO A 219 -34.17 -11.98 4.34
C PRO A 219 -33.26 -13.16 4.68
N GLN A 220 -33.81 -14.24 5.22
CA GLN A 220 -33.01 -15.42 5.54
C GLN A 220 -32.41 -16.03 4.26
N PRO A 221 -31.13 -16.45 4.27
CA PRO A 221 -30.25 -16.67 5.42
C PRO A 221 -29.33 -15.48 5.79
N MET A 222 -29.62 -14.24 5.38
CA MET A 222 -28.80 -13.08 5.76
C MET A 222 -28.80 -12.87 7.27
N ILE A 223 -27.62 -12.54 7.82
CA ILE A 223 -27.46 -12.06 9.20
C ILE A 223 -27.60 -10.53 9.19
N ASN A 224 -28.57 -9.98 9.92
CA ASN A 224 -28.63 -8.53 10.10
C ASN A 224 -27.61 -8.07 11.15
N THR A 225 -26.93 -6.95 10.87
CA THR A 225 -25.88 -6.40 11.73
C THR A 225 -26.15 -4.94 12.07
N CYS A 226 -25.49 -4.43 13.12
CA CYS A 226 -25.68 -3.09 13.64
C CYS A 226 -24.46 -2.19 13.39
N ASN A 227 -24.70 -0.90 13.19
CA ASN A 227 -23.69 0.16 13.06
C ASN A 227 -24.02 1.28 14.07
N GLY A 228 -23.00 2.01 14.56
CA GLY A 228 -23.20 3.14 15.47
C GLY A 228 -22.04 3.41 16.44
N PHE A 229 -22.26 4.33 17.38
CA PHE A 229 -21.38 4.49 18.55
C PHE A 229 -21.62 3.38 19.60
N TYR A 230 -22.83 2.80 19.63
CA TYR A 230 -23.23 1.71 20.55
C TYR A 230 -24.24 0.79 19.87
N CYS A 231 -24.04 -0.52 20.02
CA CYS A 231 -25.02 -1.55 19.63
C CYS A 231 -25.20 -2.61 20.73
N ASP A 232 -24.93 -2.27 22.01
CA ASP A 232 -25.11 -3.20 23.13
C ASP A 232 -26.58 -3.61 23.31
N GLN A 233 -27.53 -2.75 22.95
CA GLN A 233 -28.98 -3.07 22.94
C GLN A 233 -29.49 -3.74 21.66
N PHE A 234 -28.65 -3.92 20.62
CA PHE A 234 -29.04 -4.58 19.37
C PHE A 234 -29.38 -6.06 19.58
N LYS A 235 -30.33 -6.55 18.76
CA LYS A 235 -30.75 -7.95 18.70
C LYS A 235 -30.92 -8.36 17.22
N PRO A 236 -30.31 -9.47 16.76
CA PRO A 236 -30.58 -10.02 15.44
C PRO A 236 -32.06 -10.36 15.23
N ASN A 237 -32.50 -10.36 13.97
CA ASN A 237 -33.89 -10.63 13.60
C ASN A 237 -34.24 -12.13 13.60
N ASN A 238 -33.23 -13.00 13.64
CA ASN A 238 -33.34 -14.45 13.78
C ASN A 238 -32.61 -14.90 15.06
N GLN A 239 -33.27 -15.72 15.88
CA GLN A 239 -32.73 -16.31 17.11
C GLN A 239 -31.51 -17.23 16.88
N LYS A 240 -31.20 -17.63 15.64
CA LYS A 240 -30.01 -18.43 15.28
C LYS A 240 -28.84 -17.59 14.76
N SER A 241 -29.02 -16.29 14.56
CA SER A 241 -27.98 -15.41 14.04
C SER A 241 -27.17 -14.80 15.19
N PRO A 242 -25.83 -14.76 15.11
CA PRO A 242 -25.00 -14.14 16.13
C PRO A 242 -25.17 -12.63 16.14
N LYS A 243 -24.95 -12.01 17.30
CA LYS A 243 -24.99 -10.57 17.46
C LYS A 243 -23.69 -9.92 16.95
N MET A 244 -23.80 -9.17 15.85
CA MET A 244 -22.68 -8.51 15.18
C MET A 244 -22.80 -6.98 15.14
N PHE A 245 -21.67 -6.30 15.33
CA PHE A 245 -21.50 -4.84 15.31
C PHE A 245 -20.48 -4.49 14.22
N THR A 246 -20.96 -4.28 12.99
CA THR A 246 -20.15 -4.10 11.77
C THR A 246 -19.52 -2.72 11.64
N GLU A 247 -20.02 -1.73 12.36
CA GLU A 247 -19.34 -0.43 12.50
C GLU A 247 -19.48 0.09 13.92
N ASN A 248 -18.46 -0.12 14.74
CA ASN A 248 -18.25 0.69 15.93
C ASN A 248 -17.48 1.94 15.56
N TRP A 249 -18.18 3.08 15.48
CA TRP A 249 -17.60 4.34 15.01
C TRP A 249 -16.52 4.85 15.97
N THR A 250 -15.25 4.81 15.56
CA THR A 250 -14.08 5.10 16.42
C THR A 250 -13.85 6.59 16.70
N GLY A 251 -14.67 7.44 16.11
CA GLY A 251 -14.55 8.88 15.98
C GLY A 251 -15.57 9.31 14.93
N TRP A 252 -15.23 10.27 14.07
CA TRP A 252 -16.09 10.66 12.96
C TRP A 252 -15.29 11.26 11.80
N PHE A 253 -15.92 11.38 10.64
CA PHE A 253 -15.30 11.99 9.46
C PHE A 253 -15.22 13.52 9.56
N LYS A 254 -14.31 14.11 8.78
CA LYS A 254 -14.11 15.57 8.68
C LYS A 254 -14.67 16.12 7.37
N LYS A 255 -15.12 17.38 7.40
CA LYS A 255 -15.59 18.14 6.23
C LYS A 255 -14.93 19.51 6.17
N TRP A 256 -14.78 20.07 4.98
CA TRP A 256 -14.26 21.42 4.77
C TRP A 256 -15.13 22.46 5.50
N GLY A 257 -14.51 23.34 6.28
CA GLY A 257 -15.18 24.33 7.14
C GLY A 257 -15.70 23.78 8.47
N GLN A 258 -15.44 22.50 8.78
CA GLN A 258 -15.80 21.87 10.06
C GLN A 258 -14.55 21.60 10.93
N LYS A 259 -14.84 21.35 12.21
CA LYS A 259 -13.87 21.04 13.28
C LYS A 259 -13.43 19.58 13.20
N ASP A 260 -12.44 19.19 14.01
CA ASP A 260 -11.97 17.81 14.10
C ASP A 260 -12.75 17.06 15.21
N PRO A 261 -13.67 16.13 14.87
CA PRO A 261 -14.32 15.29 15.87
C PRO A 261 -13.40 14.17 16.35
N TYR A 262 -13.40 13.90 17.66
CA TYR A 262 -12.64 12.80 18.25
C TYR A 262 -13.50 12.03 19.27
N ARG A 263 -13.20 10.75 19.51
CA ARG A 263 -13.88 9.90 20.50
C ARG A 263 -12.84 9.36 21.47
N THR A 264 -13.11 9.43 22.77
CA THR A 264 -12.17 9.00 23.81
C THR A 264 -11.92 7.48 23.74
N ALA A 265 -10.79 7.02 24.28
CA ALA A 265 -10.46 5.59 24.29
C ALA A 265 -11.41 4.81 25.20
N GLU A 266 -11.83 5.47 26.28
CA GLU A 266 -12.60 4.93 27.41
C GLU A 266 -14.05 4.66 27.02
N ASP A 267 -14.68 5.58 26.28
CA ASP A 267 -16.03 5.39 25.77
C ASP A 267 -16.08 4.34 24.64
N LEU A 268 -15.06 4.34 23.77
CA LEU A 268 -14.93 3.32 22.73
C LEU A 268 -14.75 1.92 23.35
N ALA A 269 -13.90 1.79 24.38
CA ALA A 269 -13.76 0.57 25.16
C ALA A 269 -15.04 0.19 25.92
N TYR A 270 -15.76 1.15 26.51
CA TYR A 270 -17.04 0.92 27.18
C TYR A 270 -18.08 0.35 26.20
N SER A 271 -18.19 0.90 24.99
CA SER A 271 -19.13 0.41 23.96
C SER A 271 -18.88 -1.06 23.59
N VAL A 272 -17.60 -1.46 23.47
CA VAL A 272 -17.20 -2.84 23.16
C VAL A 272 -17.43 -3.77 24.35
N ALA A 273 -17.04 -3.35 25.56
CA ALA A 273 -17.22 -4.15 26.77
C ALA A 273 -18.71 -4.38 27.08
N ARG A 274 -19.57 -3.36 26.93
CA ARG A 274 -21.04 -3.48 27.01
C ARG A 274 -21.61 -4.41 25.94
N PHE A 275 -21.07 -4.35 24.73
CA PHE A 275 -21.52 -5.21 23.63
C PHE A 275 -21.25 -6.69 23.91
N PHE A 276 -20.03 -7.06 24.32
CA PHE A 276 -19.70 -8.44 24.71
C PHE A 276 -20.41 -8.90 25.99
N GLN A 277 -20.56 -8.02 26.99
CA GLN A 277 -21.39 -8.28 28.18
C GLN A 277 -22.81 -8.74 27.79
N LEU A 278 -23.41 -8.14 26.76
CA LEU A 278 -24.76 -8.44 26.32
C LEU A 278 -24.79 -9.37 25.08
N GLY A 279 -23.91 -10.37 25.06
CA GLY A 279 -23.94 -11.48 24.09
C GLY A 279 -23.42 -11.12 22.69
N GLY A 280 -22.58 -10.09 22.57
CA GLY A 280 -21.89 -9.76 21.33
C GLY A 280 -20.89 -10.82 20.89
N VAL A 281 -20.79 -11.05 19.58
CA VAL A 281 -19.92 -12.09 18.98
C VAL A 281 -18.82 -11.48 18.09
N LEU A 282 -19.19 -10.47 17.31
CA LEU A 282 -18.30 -9.79 16.37
C LEU A 282 -18.39 -8.28 16.59
N ILE A 283 -17.24 -7.64 16.75
CA ILE A 283 -17.09 -6.18 16.61
C ILE A 283 -16.19 -5.87 15.43
N ASN A 284 -16.44 -4.74 14.79
CA ASN A 284 -15.55 -4.15 13.79
C ASN A 284 -15.36 -2.66 14.07
N TYR A 285 -14.11 -2.23 14.23
CA TYR A 285 -13.80 -0.81 14.40
C TYR A 285 -13.87 -0.07 13.07
N TYR A 286 -14.81 0.86 12.94
CA TYR A 286 -14.94 1.74 11.79
C TYR A 286 -14.48 3.16 12.19
N MET A 287 -13.25 3.59 11.93
CA MET A 287 -12.17 2.92 11.20
C MET A 287 -11.10 2.38 12.15
N TYR A 288 -10.43 1.28 11.80
CA TYR A 288 -9.21 0.87 12.51
C TYR A 288 -7.98 1.59 11.96
N HIS A 289 -7.93 1.77 10.63
CA HIS A 289 -7.10 2.77 9.96
C HIS A 289 -7.96 3.53 8.94
N GLY A 290 -8.14 4.83 9.15
CA GLY A 290 -8.94 5.67 8.26
C GLY A 290 -8.21 6.05 6.97
N GLY A 291 -6.97 6.52 7.07
CA GLY A 291 -6.11 6.86 5.94
C GLY A 291 -6.50 8.17 5.22
N THR A 292 -6.22 8.24 3.92
CA THR A 292 -6.33 9.46 3.09
C THR A 292 -7.21 9.21 1.86
N ASN A 293 -8.13 10.15 1.58
CA ASN A 293 -8.90 10.24 0.34
C ASN A 293 -8.02 10.76 -0.82
N PHE A 294 -7.08 9.94 -1.30
CA PHE A 294 -6.18 10.29 -2.42
C PHE A 294 -6.93 10.62 -3.72
N GLY A 295 -6.30 11.41 -4.60
CA GLY A 295 -6.91 11.81 -5.87
C GLY A 295 -8.15 12.69 -5.72
N ARG A 296 -9.20 12.40 -6.50
CA ARG A 296 -10.45 13.18 -6.51
C ARG A 296 -11.74 12.36 -6.48
N THR A 297 -11.71 11.11 -6.93
CA THR A 297 -12.85 10.16 -6.91
C THR A 297 -13.00 9.43 -5.57
N SER A 298 -12.27 9.84 -4.53
CA SER A 298 -12.26 9.20 -3.21
C SER A 298 -13.28 9.81 -2.25
N GLY A 299 -13.03 11.00 -1.68
CA GLY A 299 -13.94 11.62 -0.69
C GLY A 299 -15.04 12.48 -1.31
N GLY A 300 -16.27 12.42 -0.77
CA GLY A 300 -17.37 13.31 -1.14
C GLY A 300 -18.66 13.11 -0.32
N PRO A 301 -19.55 14.13 -0.22
CA PRO A 301 -19.39 15.53 -0.64
C PRO A 301 -18.77 16.38 0.49
N TYR A 302 -17.92 17.34 0.12
CA TYR A 302 -17.17 18.21 1.06
C TYR A 302 -16.32 17.47 2.11
N ILE A 303 -16.12 16.16 1.98
CA ILE A 303 -15.22 15.38 2.83
C ILE A 303 -13.78 15.84 2.60
N THR A 304 -12.98 15.93 3.67
CA THR A 304 -11.56 16.32 3.58
C THR A 304 -10.72 15.26 2.87
N THR A 305 -9.51 15.64 2.48
CA THR A 305 -8.52 14.67 1.95
C THR A 305 -8.01 13.76 3.07
N SER A 306 -7.88 14.24 4.30
CA SER A 306 -7.75 13.38 5.49
C SER A 306 -9.04 12.59 5.72
N TYR A 307 -8.91 11.29 6.01
CA TYR A 307 -9.98 10.45 6.55
C TYR A 307 -9.53 9.77 7.85
N ASP A 308 -8.73 10.46 8.66
CA ASP A 308 -8.15 9.97 9.93
C ASP A 308 -9.17 9.26 10.85
N TYR A 309 -10.41 9.76 10.90
CA TYR A 309 -11.53 9.22 11.69
C TYR A 309 -11.25 9.10 13.21
N ASN A 310 -10.17 9.73 13.71
CA ASN A 310 -9.61 9.50 15.04
C ASN A 310 -9.40 8.00 15.34
N ALA A 311 -9.05 7.23 14.31
CA ALA A 311 -8.88 5.78 14.34
C ALA A 311 -7.72 5.32 15.25
N PRO A 312 -7.71 4.06 15.74
CA PRO A 312 -6.57 3.46 16.46
C PRO A 312 -5.23 3.53 15.70
N LEU A 313 -5.24 3.53 14.37
CA LEU A 313 -4.11 3.89 13.52
C LEU A 313 -4.43 5.19 12.78
N ASP A 314 -3.61 6.23 12.96
CA ASP A 314 -3.85 7.57 12.39
C ASP A 314 -3.80 7.58 10.84
N GLU A 315 -4.12 8.71 10.21
CA GLU A 315 -4.04 8.90 8.74
C GLU A 315 -2.72 8.39 8.12
N TYR A 316 -1.62 8.43 8.88
CA TYR A 316 -0.28 8.12 8.41
C TYR A 316 0.20 6.72 8.84
N GLY A 317 -0.62 5.97 9.59
CA GLY A 317 -0.33 4.63 10.10
C GLY A 317 0.40 4.58 11.45
N ASN A 318 0.51 5.70 12.19
CA ASN A 318 1.07 5.69 13.55
C ASN A 318 0.04 5.13 14.55
N LEU A 319 0.52 4.67 15.72
CA LEU A 319 -0.38 4.22 16.79
C LEU A 319 -1.02 5.46 17.47
N ASN A 320 -2.34 5.59 17.37
CA ASN A 320 -3.09 6.61 18.08
C ASN A 320 -3.22 6.20 19.57
N GLN A 321 -2.29 6.67 20.39
CA GLN A 321 -2.15 6.29 21.79
C GLN A 321 -2.75 7.36 22.72
N PRO A 322 -3.61 6.99 23.68
CA PRO A 322 -3.71 5.65 24.30
C PRO A 322 -4.75 4.72 23.65
N LYS A 323 -5.51 5.16 22.65
CA LYS A 323 -6.65 4.40 22.09
C LYS A 323 -6.25 3.00 21.61
N TRP A 324 -5.17 2.88 20.84
CA TRP A 324 -4.71 1.59 20.31
C TRP A 324 -4.37 0.59 21.42
N GLY A 325 -3.56 0.98 22.40
CA GLY A 325 -3.14 0.09 23.49
C GLY A 325 -4.26 -0.22 24.49
N HIS A 326 -5.16 0.73 24.76
CA HIS A 326 -6.31 0.51 25.64
C HIS A 326 -7.31 -0.49 25.04
N LEU A 327 -7.52 -0.45 23.72
CA LEU A 327 -8.31 -1.47 23.01
C LEU A 327 -7.58 -2.81 22.93
N LYS A 328 -6.25 -2.83 22.77
CA LYS A 328 -5.45 -4.06 22.87
C LYS A 328 -5.62 -4.75 24.21
N GLN A 329 -5.52 -4.01 25.32
CA GLN A 329 -5.75 -4.53 26.68
C GLN A 329 -7.18 -5.07 26.85
N LEU A 330 -8.19 -4.43 26.22
CA LEU A 330 -9.56 -4.97 26.16
C LEU A 330 -9.64 -6.28 25.37
N HIS A 331 -8.99 -6.40 24.21
CA HIS A 331 -8.96 -7.64 23.43
C HIS A 331 -8.29 -8.78 24.20
N GLU A 332 -7.20 -8.49 24.92
CA GLU A 332 -6.51 -9.46 25.78
C GLU A 332 -7.43 -9.95 26.91
N ALA A 333 -8.14 -9.03 27.59
CA ALA A 333 -9.11 -9.38 28.63
C ALA A 333 -10.32 -10.18 28.11
N LEU A 334 -10.84 -9.85 26.91
CA LEU A 334 -11.94 -10.57 26.27
C LEU A 334 -11.53 -11.97 25.78
N ARG A 335 -10.28 -12.13 25.30
CA ARG A 335 -9.73 -13.45 24.92
C ARG A 335 -9.61 -14.40 26.11
N VAL A 336 -9.30 -13.89 27.31
CA VAL A 336 -9.37 -14.70 28.57
C VAL A 336 -10.80 -15.21 28.83
N GLY A 337 -11.82 -14.44 28.42
CA GLY A 337 -13.23 -14.80 28.53
C GLY A 337 -13.81 -15.64 27.38
N GLU A 338 -13.06 -15.86 26.30
CA GLU A 338 -13.62 -16.33 25.01
C GLU A 338 -14.45 -17.63 25.12
N LYS A 339 -13.98 -18.62 25.89
CA LYS A 339 -14.73 -19.87 26.10
C LYS A 339 -16.04 -19.67 26.87
N PHE A 340 -16.05 -18.80 27.88
CA PHE A 340 -17.23 -18.48 28.67
C PHE A 340 -18.26 -17.71 27.84
N LEU A 341 -17.79 -16.76 27.03
CA LEU A 341 -18.62 -15.95 26.13
C LEU A 341 -19.26 -16.79 25.01
N THR A 342 -18.56 -17.80 24.49
CA THR A 342 -19.03 -18.62 23.35
C THR A 342 -19.74 -19.92 23.74
N ASN A 343 -19.49 -20.49 24.92
CA ASN A 343 -20.05 -21.78 25.34
C ASN A 343 -20.82 -21.74 26.67
N GLY A 344 -20.59 -20.72 27.50
CA GLY A 344 -21.18 -20.61 28.83
C GLY A 344 -22.65 -20.17 28.81
N THR A 345 -23.32 -20.37 29.94
CA THR A 345 -24.64 -19.77 30.20
C THR A 345 -24.46 -18.41 30.87
N SER A 346 -25.23 -17.41 30.44
CA SER A 346 -25.17 -16.04 30.96
C SER A 346 -26.37 -15.70 31.86
N GLU A 347 -26.11 -15.10 33.02
CA GLU A 347 -27.12 -14.50 33.89
C GLU A 347 -26.76 -13.03 34.12
N THR A 348 -27.70 -12.10 33.92
CA THR A 348 -27.52 -10.68 34.26
C THR A 348 -28.38 -10.31 35.46
N LYS A 349 -27.75 -9.77 36.49
CA LYS A 349 -28.37 -9.22 37.70
C LYS A 349 -28.23 -7.70 37.66
N ASP A 350 -29.35 -7.01 37.56
CA ASP A 350 -29.44 -5.56 37.75
C ASP A 350 -29.61 -5.28 39.24
N SER A 351 -28.78 -4.40 39.80
CA SER A 351 -28.80 -4.02 41.22
C SER A 351 -29.53 -2.70 41.48
N GLY A 352 -30.16 -2.11 40.46
CA GLY A 352 -30.61 -0.72 40.49
C GLY A 352 -29.47 0.26 40.23
N ASP A 353 -29.77 1.56 40.26
CA ASP A 353 -28.81 2.67 40.08
C ASP A 353 -27.86 2.51 38.87
N GLY A 354 -28.29 1.87 37.79
CA GLY A 354 -27.47 1.65 36.58
C GLY A 354 -26.31 0.65 36.75
N ILE A 355 -26.33 -0.18 37.80
CA ILE A 355 -25.30 -1.18 38.07
C ILE A 355 -25.78 -2.57 37.65
N GLN A 356 -25.06 -3.19 36.72
CA GLN A 356 -25.39 -4.51 36.18
C GLN A 356 -24.18 -5.46 36.27
N LEU A 357 -24.38 -6.61 36.91
CA LEU A 357 -23.43 -7.73 36.91
C LEU A 357 -23.92 -8.80 35.94
N THR A 358 -23.15 -9.09 34.91
CA THR A 358 -23.39 -10.24 34.03
C THR A 358 -22.36 -11.33 34.31
N THR A 359 -22.82 -12.50 34.70
CA THR A 359 -22.00 -13.70 34.96
C THR A 359 -22.15 -14.67 33.80
N PHE A 360 -21.05 -15.03 33.14
CA PHE A 360 -20.97 -16.18 32.24
C PHE A 360 -20.40 -17.37 33.01
N THR A 361 -21.05 -18.53 32.95
CA THR A 361 -20.64 -19.74 33.68
C THR A 361 -20.38 -20.89 32.72
N ASP A 362 -19.24 -21.58 32.87
CA ASP A 362 -18.95 -22.79 32.11
C ASP A 362 -19.82 -23.96 32.63
N GLY A 363 -20.57 -24.60 31.74
CA GLY A 363 -21.52 -25.66 32.09
C GLY A 363 -20.89 -27.01 32.47
N GLN A 364 -19.57 -27.17 32.34
CA GLN A 364 -18.83 -28.38 32.69
C GLN A 364 -17.97 -28.18 33.95
N THR A 365 -17.30 -27.03 34.10
CA THR A 365 -16.41 -26.75 35.25
C THR A 365 -17.09 -25.96 36.36
N GLY A 366 -18.15 -25.20 36.06
CA GLY A 366 -18.77 -24.25 37.01
C GLY A 366 -17.91 -22.99 37.24
N GLU A 367 -16.81 -22.81 36.52
CA GLU A 367 -16.02 -21.58 36.55
C GLU A 367 -16.80 -20.40 35.96
N ARG A 368 -16.46 -19.19 36.40
CA ARG A 368 -17.22 -17.97 36.06
C ARG A 368 -16.33 -16.87 35.50
N PHE A 369 -16.88 -16.10 34.58
CA PHE A 369 -16.30 -14.88 34.03
C PHE A 369 -17.34 -13.77 34.08
N CYS A 370 -17.02 -12.62 34.70
CA CYS A 370 -18.01 -11.57 34.95
C CYS A 370 -17.68 -10.24 34.27
N PHE A 371 -18.74 -9.54 33.86
CA PHE A 371 -18.73 -8.12 33.53
C PHE A 371 -19.52 -7.37 34.59
N LEU A 372 -18.93 -6.32 35.17
CA LEU A 372 -19.60 -5.44 36.12
C LEU A 372 -19.60 -4.02 35.52
N SER A 373 -20.77 -3.56 35.09
CA SER A 373 -20.94 -2.28 34.38
C SER A 373 -21.67 -1.25 35.21
N ASN A 374 -21.17 -0.02 35.18
CA ASN A 374 -21.79 1.18 35.75
C ASN A 374 -22.22 2.10 34.60
N THR A 375 -23.53 2.23 34.37
CA THR A 375 -24.09 3.06 33.29
C THR A 375 -24.42 4.49 33.72
N ASN A 376 -24.09 4.90 34.95
CA ASN A 376 -24.20 6.31 35.36
C ASN A 376 -23.20 7.16 34.58
N ASN A 377 -23.58 8.39 34.21
CA ASN A 377 -22.71 9.32 33.50
C ASN A 377 -21.88 10.24 34.41
N ASN A 378 -22.06 10.17 35.74
CA ASN A 378 -21.46 11.11 36.69
C ASN A 378 -21.13 10.54 38.08
N LYS A 379 -21.52 9.28 38.38
CA LYS A 379 -21.42 8.65 39.70
C LYS A 379 -20.58 7.38 39.64
N ASP A 380 -19.38 7.45 40.22
CA ASP A 380 -18.55 6.26 40.48
C ASP A 380 -19.17 5.45 41.64
N VAL A 381 -18.93 4.13 41.67
CA VAL A 381 -19.47 3.25 42.73
C VAL A 381 -18.43 2.27 43.27
N ASN A 382 -18.60 1.87 44.53
CA ASN A 382 -18.04 0.63 45.06
C ASN A 382 -19.17 -0.40 45.13
N VAL A 383 -18.96 -1.59 44.56
CA VAL A 383 -19.95 -2.68 44.52
C VAL A 383 -19.42 -3.85 45.33
N ASP A 384 -20.19 -4.27 46.33
CA ASP A 384 -19.89 -5.45 47.14
C ASP A 384 -20.47 -6.71 46.48
N LEU A 385 -19.60 -7.59 45.98
CA LEU A 385 -19.94 -8.91 45.45
C LEU A 385 -19.79 -10.02 46.49
N LYS A 386 -19.74 -9.67 47.79
CA LYS A 386 -19.65 -10.59 48.94
C LYS A 386 -18.39 -11.46 48.89
N ASP A 387 -18.53 -12.76 48.68
CA ASP A 387 -17.43 -13.72 48.59
C ASP A 387 -16.51 -13.47 47.37
N ASP A 388 -16.97 -12.67 46.40
CA ASP A 388 -16.22 -12.21 45.23
C ASP A 388 -15.57 -10.81 45.43
N GLY A 389 -15.77 -10.16 46.59
CA GLY A 389 -15.06 -8.95 47.01
C GLY A 389 -15.70 -7.61 46.61
N MET A 390 -15.04 -6.52 47.02
CA MET A 390 -15.47 -5.13 46.78
C MET A 390 -14.77 -4.57 45.51
N HIS A 391 -15.54 -4.06 44.55
CA HIS A 391 -15.04 -3.58 43.26
C HIS A 391 -15.36 -2.10 43.04
N PHE A 392 -14.34 -1.27 42.77
CA PHE A 392 -14.52 0.14 42.40
C PHE A 392 -14.73 0.27 40.89
N VAL A 393 -15.89 0.77 40.48
CA VAL A 393 -16.34 0.88 39.09
C VAL A 393 -16.65 2.35 38.77
N PRO A 394 -15.78 3.05 38.03
CA PRO A 394 -16.04 4.42 37.58
C PRO A 394 -17.35 4.56 36.80
N ALA A 395 -17.91 5.76 36.81
CA ALA A 395 -19.03 6.15 35.96
C ALA A 395 -18.74 5.82 34.48
N TRP A 396 -19.76 5.35 33.76
CA TRP A 396 -19.69 5.00 32.34
C TRP A 396 -18.55 4.04 32.01
N SER A 397 -18.40 2.99 32.83
CA SER A 397 -17.34 1.99 32.68
C SER A 397 -17.84 0.56 32.84
N VAL A 398 -17.07 -0.40 32.32
CA VAL A 398 -17.25 -1.83 32.56
C VAL A 398 -15.95 -2.42 33.07
N SER A 399 -15.99 -3.05 34.25
CA SER A 399 -14.94 -3.90 34.78
C SER A 399 -15.12 -5.34 34.28
N ILE A 400 -14.04 -5.95 33.79
CA ILE A 400 -13.99 -7.35 33.39
C ILE A 400 -13.26 -8.13 34.49
N LEU A 401 -13.93 -9.15 35.05
CA LEU A 401 -13.52 -9.85 36.26
C LEU A 401 -13.23 -11.34 35.99
N GLY A 402 -11.95 -11.71 36.04
CA GLY A 402 -11.50 -13.10 36.01
C GLY A 402 -11.93 -13.86 37.28
N ALA A 403 -12.47 -15.07 37.11
CA ALA A 403 -13.12 -15.86 38.17
C ALA A 403 -14.27 -15.12 38.89
N CYS A 404 -14.77 -14.01 38.32
CA CYS A 404 -15.58 -12.97 38.98
C CYS A 404 -14.93 -12.27 40.19
N LYS A 405 -13.66 -12.54 40.52
CA LYS A 405 -12.98 -12.04 41.72
C LYS A 405 -11.87 -11.02 41.45
N LYS A 406 -11.19 -11.09 40.31
CA LYS A 406 -10.06 -10.20 40.00
C LYS A 406 -10.39 -9.34 38.78
N GLU A 407 -10.41 -8.02 38.96
CA GLU A 407 -10.41 -7.10 37.82
C GLU A 407 -9.15 -7.32 36.98
N ILE A 408 -9.35 -7.67 35.70
CA ILE A 408 -8.27 -7.82 34.71
C ILE A 408 -8.25 -6.63 33.73
N TYR A 409 -9.36 -5.89 33.63
CA TYR A 409 -9.50 -4.69 32.82
C TYR A 409 -10.69 -3.85 33.32
N ASN A 410 -10.64 -2.53 33.15
CA ASN A 410 -11.82 -1.67 33.21
C ASN A 410 -11.74 -0.59 32.13
N SER A 411 -12.85 -0.33 31.43
CA SER A 411 -12.86 0.56 30.26
C SER A 411 -12.49 2.02 30.54
N ALA A 412 -12.55 2.49 31.79
CA ALA A 412 -12.14 3.85 32.18
C ALA A 412 -10.76 3.93 32.84
N LYS A 413 -10.11 2.79 33.16
CA LYS A 413 -8.79 2.75 33.84
C LYS A 413 -7.68 2.62 32.81
N VAL A 414 -7.39 3.71 32.10
CA VAL A 414 -6.33 3.75 31.07
C VAL A 414 -4.94 3.69 31.70
N ASN A 415 -4.24 2.57 31.51
CA ASN A 415 -2.83 2.39 31.91
C ASN A 415 -1.86 2.43 30.72
N THR A 416 -2.35 2.70 29.51
CA THR A 416 -1.55 2.85 28.28
C THR A 416 -1.02 4.28 28.19
N GLN A 417 0.22 4.48 27.70
CA GLN A 417 0.74 5.82 27.42
C GLN A 417 -0.13 6.60 26.41
N THR A 418 -0.16 7.92 26.54
CA THR A 418 -0.56 8.87 25.49
C THR A 418 0.68 9.22 24.66
N SER A 419 0.52 9.46 23.36
CA SER A 419 1.62 9.90 22.49
C SER A 419 1.23 11.12 21.68
N VAL A 420 1.95 12.23 21.87
CA VAL A 420 1.72 13.49 21.17
C VAL A 420 2.52 13.49 19.87
N MET A 421 1.81 13.32 18.75
CA MET A 421 2.43 13.36 17.42
C MET A 421 2.65 14.80 16.98
N VAL A 422 3.90 15.16 16.69
CA VAL A 422 4.32 16.49 16.24
C VAL A 422 4.69 16.48 14.75
N LYS A 423 4.58 17.64 14.12
CA LYS A 423 5.01 17.85 12.73
C LYS A 423 6.36 18.60 12.75
N LYS A 424 7.46 17.88 12.49
CA LYS A 424 8.81 18.46 12.53
C LYS A 424 9.21 18.99 11.16
N GLN A 425 9.76 20.20 11.09
CA GLN A 425 10.24 20.79 9.85
C GLN A 425 11.47 20.03 9.32
N ILE A 426 11.50 19.81 8.01
CA ILE A 426 12.61 19.12 7.34
C ILE A 426 13.70 20.15 7.03
N GLY A 427 14.60 20.38 7.99
CA GLY A 427 15.77 21.25 7.79
C GLY A 427 16.24 22.07 8.98
N ASP A 428 15.98 21.70 10.25
CA ASP A 428 16.38 22.53 11.40
C ASP A 428 17.90 22.85 11.49
N GLU A 429 18.78 22.05 10.86
CA GLU A 429 20.23 22.35 10.77
C GLU A 429 20.61 23.21 9.54
N ASP A 430 19.68 23.53 8.61
CA ASP A 430 19.97 24.19 7.32
C ASP A 430 18.84 25.12 6.84
N LYS A 431 19.07 26.44 6.88
CA LYS A 431 18.11 27.50 6.50
C LYS A 431 17.88 27.65 4.98
N SER A 432 18.35 26.71 4.16
CA SER A 432 18.24 26.76 2.68
C SER A 432 16.95 26.19 2.09
N ALA A 433 15.98 25.76 2.92
CA ALA A 433 14.75 25.08 2.50
C ALA A 433 13.70 25.95 1.75
N GLN A 434 14.10 27.03 1.06
CA GLN A 434 13.21 27.76 0.17
C GLN A 434 13.03 26.99 -1.15
N PHE A 435 11.77 26.78 -1.55
CA PHE A 435 11.44 26.13 -2.82
C PHE A 435 11.67 27.06 -4.02
N ASN A 436 12.52 26.61 -4.95
CA ASN A 436 12.68 27.25 -6.26
C ASN A 436 11.47 26.94 -7.17
N TRP A 437 10.39 27.66 -6.94
CA TRP A 437 9.14 27.53 -7.68
C TRP A 437 9.25 27.99 -9.13
N THR A 438 8.67 27.20 -10.02
CA THR A 438 8.29 27.58 -11.39
C THR A 438 6.76 27.62 -11.49
N TRP A 439 6.22 28.45 -12.38
CA TRP A 439 4.77 28.63 -12.47
C TRP A 439 4.26 28.73 -13.90
N THR A 440 2.97 28.46 -14.10
CA THR A 440 2.25 28.83 -15.33
C THR A 440 0.78 29.10 -15.03
N LEU A 441 0.10 29.83 -15.89
CA LEU A 441 -1.34 30.09 -15.74
C LEU A 441 -2.13 28.95 -16.38
N GLU A 442 -3.27 28.59 -15.79
CA GLU A 442 -4.24 27.70 -16.42
C GLU A 442 -4.63 28.31 -17.79
N PRO A 443 -4.34 27.65 -18.92
CA PRO A 443 -4.37 28.31 -20.23
C PRO A 443 -5.79 28.34 -20.80
N MET A 444 -6.69 29.10 -20.16
CA MET A 444 -8.15 29.14 -20.38
C MET A 444 -8.60 29.91 -21.63
N ARG A 445 -7.70 30.45 -22.45
CA ARG A 445 -8.05 31.42 -23.50
C ARG A 445 -9.10 30.90 -24.49
N ASP A 446 -8.97 29.65 -24.92
CA ASP A 446 -9.93 29.02 -25.83
C ASP A 446 -11.31 28.83 -25.18
N THR A 447 -11.34 28.42 -23.91
CA THR A 447 -12.56 28.28 -23.11
C THR A 447 -13.27 29.62 -22.93
N LEU A 448 -12.54 30.70 -22.62
CA LEU A 448 -13.11 32.05 -22.46
C LEU A 448 -13.54 32.68 -23.81
N GLU A 449 -12.98 32.21 -24.92
CA GLU A 449 -13.48 32.48 -26.28
C GLU A 449 -14.73 31.63 -26.64
N GLY A 450 -15.21 30.77 -25.74
CA GLY A 450 -16.44 29.97 -25.87
C GLY A 450 -16.26 28.59 -26.51
N LYS A 451 -15.02 28.08 -26.62
CA LYS A 451 -14.71 26.81 -27.31
C LYS A 451 -14.87 25.61 -26.37
N GLY A 452 -16.01 24.94 -26.53
CA GLY A 452 -16.32 23.68 -25.84
C GLY A 452 -15.84 22.42 -26.57
N THR A 453 -15.96 21.28 -25.89
CA THR A 453 -15.84 19.92 -26.44
C THR A 453 -17.16 19.39 -27.00
N PHE A 454 -18.31 19.87 -26.50
CA PHE A 454 -19.64 19.57 -27.03
C PHE A 454 -20.62 20.73 -26.72
N SER A 455 -21.85 20.64 -27.21
CA SER A 455 -22.90 21.65 -27.01
C SER A 455 -24.27 21.02 -26.77
N ALA A 456 -25.17 21.72 -26.08
CA ALA A 456 -26.57 21.36 -25.91
C ALA A 456 -27.48 22.59 -26.02
N ASN A 457 -28.74 22.40 -26.43
CA ASN A 457 -29.75 23.46 -26.52
C ASN A 457 -30.52 23.68 -25.21
N THR A 458 -30.01 23.12 -24.11
CA THR A 458 -30.57 23.18 -22.76
C THR A 458 -29.44 23.15 -21.74
N LEU A 459 -29.64 23.80 -20.60
CA LEU A 459 -28.71 23.74 -19.48
C LEU A 459 -28.68 22.33 -18.86
N LEU A 460 -27.54 21.65 -18.95
CA LEU A 460 -27.26 20.34 -18.33
C LEU A 460 -26.63 20.49 -16.94
N GLU A 461 -27.06 19.68 -15.96
CA GLU A 461 -26.39 19.59 -14.65
C GLU A 461 -25.06 18.84 -14.72
N GLN A 462 -24.20 19.03 -13.72
CA GLN A 462 -22.77 18.71 -13.85
C GLN A 462 -22.50 17.20 -13.95
N LYS A 463 -23.21 16.31 -13.25
CA LYS A 463 -22.94 14.86 -13.34
C LYS A 463 -23.19 14.35 -14.76
N ARG A 464 -24.32 14.75 -15.36
CA ARG A 464 -24.69 14.43 -16.74
C ARG A 464 -23.75 15.02 -17.79
N ALA A 465 -23.13 16.17 -17.51
CA ALA A 465 -22.25 16.85 -18.45
C ALA A 465 -20.75 16.52 -18.29
N SER A 466 -20.29 16.05 -17.12
CA SER A 466 -18.88 15.72 -16.87
C SER A 466 -18.57 14.23 -16.72
N ASP A 467 -19.57 13.38 -16.45
CA ASP A 467 -19.42 11.96 -16.08
C ASP A 467 -18.44 11.74 -14.91
N ASP A 468 -18.31 12.77 -14.05
CA ASP A 468 -17.31 12.88 -12.99
C ASP A 468 -15.85 12.64 -13.44
N LEU A 469 -15.51 12.93 -14.69
CA LEU A 469 -14.14 12.80 -15.22
C LEU A 469 -13.17 13.85 -14.66
N SER A 470 -13.68 15.01 -14.24
CA SER A 470 -12.97 16.07 -13.51
C SER A 470 -13.93 16.80 -12.58
N ASP A 471 -13.40 17.43 -11.54
CA ASP A 471 -14.15 18.32 -10.65
C ASP A 471 -14.65 19.57 -11.38
N TYR A 472 -13.98 19.94 -12.48
CA TYR A 472 -14.18 21.18 -13.21
C TYR A 472 -15.08 20.98 -14.43
N LEU A 473 -16.16 21.76 -14.54
CA LEU A 473 -17.01 21.82 -15.73
C LEU A 473 -17.26 23.27 -16.15
N TRP A 474 -16.89 23.59 -17.39
CA TRP A 474 -17.13 24.90 -17.99
C TRP A 474 -18.45 24.93 -18.74
N TYR A 475 -19.29 25.91 -18.40
CA TYR A 475 -20.55 26.27 -19.03
C TYR A 475 -20.35 27.56 -19.81
N MET A 476 -20.50 27.56 -21.14
CA MET A 476 -20.25 28.71 -22.00
C MET A 476 -21.48 29.04 -22.84
N THR A 477 -21.93 30.30 -22.81
CA THR A 477 -22.97 30.81 -23.72
C THR A 477 -22.63 32.25 -24.14
N SER A 478 -23.44 32.86 -25.00
CA SER A 478 -23.30 34.26 -25.36
C SER A 478 -24.64 34.95 -25.57
N VAL A 479 -24.69 36.25 -25.33
CA VAL A 479 -25.87 37.09 -25.48
C VAL A 479 -25.53 38.38 -26.23
N ASP A 480 -26.37 38.77 -27.17
CA ASP A 480 -26.21 40.01 -27.93
C ASP A 480 -27.02 41.14 -27.28
N ILE A 481 -26.34 42.22 -26.86
CA ILE A 481 -26.94 43.36 -26.18
C ILE A 481 -27.16 44.50 -27.18
N ASN A 482 -28.43 44.87 -27.40
CA ASN A 482 -28.83 45.91 -28.34
C ASN A 482 -29.21 47.20 -27.59
N GLY A 483 -28.51 48.30 -27.89
CA GLY A 483 -28.72 49.60 -27.24
C GLY A 483 -27.85 49.78 -25.98
N THR A 484 -28.37 50.50 -24.98
CA THR A 484 -27.68 50.79 -23.71
C THR A 484 -28.30 50.11 -22.48
N SER A 485 -29.45 49.45 -22.63
CA SER A 485 -29.99 48.57 -21.58
C SER A 485 -29.02 47.41 -21.33
N PHE A 486 -28.87 46.98 -20.08
CA PHE A 486 -27.87 45.99 -19.63
C PHE A 486 -26.39 46.38 -19.79
N ASN A 487 -26.04 47.62 -20.20
CA ASN A 487 -24.64 48.12 -20.12
C ASN A 487 -24.07 47.97 -18.70
N GLU A 488 -24.92 48.21 -17.69
CA GLU A 488 -24.72 47.79 -16.31
C GLU A 488 -25.90 46.89 -15.90
N GLY A 489 -25.60 45.84 -15.14
CA GLY A 489 -26.59 44.90 -14.65
C GLY A 489 -26.02 43.93 -13.62
N THR A 490 -26.78 42.88 -13.32
CA THR A 490 -26.37 41.77 -12.45
C THR A 490 -26.57 40.45 -13.19
N ILE A 491 -25.52 39.63 -13.28
CA ILE A 491 -25.69 38.23 -13.67
C ILE A 491 -26.12 37.42 -12.45
N PHE A 492 -27.01 36.46 -12.66
CA PHE A 492 -27.35 35.44 -11.67
C PHE A 492 -27.26 34.03 -12.26
N ALA A 493 -26.94 33.07 -11.40
CA ALA A 493 -26.96 31.65 -11.73
C ALA A 493 -27.28 30.85 -10.47
N ASN A 494 -28.29 29.99 -10.50
CA ASN A 494 -28.49 29.00 -9.45
C ASN A 494 -27.51 27.84 -9.63
N SER A 495 -26.89 27.42 -8.53
CA SER A 495 -26.00 26.26 -8.48
C SER A 495 -26.41 25.35 -7.33
N SER A 496 -26.63 24.07 -7.64
CA SER A 496 -26.69 23.00 -6.65
C SER A 496 -25.28 22.60 -6.26
N GLY A 497 -24.62 23.54 -5.58
CA GLY A 497 -23.20 23.48 -5.21
C GLY A 497 -22.23 23.51 -6.40
N GLN A 498 -20.93 23.34 -6.16
CA GLN A 498 -20.26 23.44 -4.85
C GLN A 498 -19.29 24.63 -4.79
N VAL A 499 -18.67 24.99 -5.92
CA VAL A 499 -18.09 26.31 -6.22
C VAL A 499 -18.52 26.74 -7.63
N VAL A 500 -18.76 28.04 -7.84
CA VAL A 500 -18.93 28.65 -9.16
C VAL A 500 -18.01 29.87 -9.28
N HIS A 501 -17.24 29.94 -10.36
CA HIS A 501 -16.52 31.14 -10.81
C HIS A 501 -17.17 31.67 -12.09
N ALA A 502 -17.56 32.94 -12.11
CA ALA A 502 -18.18 33.55 -13.29
C ALA A 502 -17.20 34.47 -14.01
N TYR A 503 -17.07 34.26 -15.32
CA TYR A 503 -16.31 35.09 -16.24
C TYR A 503 -17.24 35.69 -17.28
N VAL A 504 -17.05 36.97 -17.59
CA VAL A 504 -17.76 37.67 -18.68
C VAL A 504 -16.73 38.41 -19.53
N ASN A 505 -16.81 38.21 -20.86
CA ASN A 505 -15.84 38.73 -21.83
C ASN A 505 -14.37 38.46 -21.43
N GLY A 506 -14.11 37.27 -20.88
CA GLY A 506 -12.79 36.83 -20.41
C GLY A 506 -12.31 37.38 -19.06
N ARG A 507 -13.11 38.21 -18.37
CA ARG A 507 -12.78 38.75 -17.04
C ARG A 507 -13.55 38.02 -15.94
N LEU A 508 -12.87 37.59 -14.88
CA LEU A 508 -13.51 37.08 -13.66
C LEU A 508 -14.31 38.22 -12.99
N ILE A 509 -15.58 37.97 -12.70
CA ILE A 509 -16.49 38.93 -12.04
C ILE A 509 -16.95 38.47 -10.64
N GLY A 510 -16.68 37.21 -10.28
CA GLY A 510 -16.92 36.71 -8.93
C GLY A 510 -16.73 35.20 -8.78
N THR A 511 -16.59 34.77 -7.53
CA THR A 511 -16.57 33.37 -7.08
C THR A 511 -17.58 33.22 -5.95
N LYS A 512 -18.30 32.09 -5.87
CA LYS A 512 -19.15 31.72 -4.73
C LYS A 512 -19.12 30.22 -4.47
N SER A 513 -19.25 29.80 -3.22
CA SER A 513 -19.26 28.39 -2.80
C SER A 513 -20.34 28.11 -1.75
N GLY A 514 -20.77 26.85 -1.66
CA GLY A 514 -21.75 26.36 -0.68
C GLY A 514 -22.58 25.21 -1.24
N TYR A 515 -23.32 24.49 -0.39
CA TYR A 515 -24.09 23.29 -0.79
C TYR A 515 -25.19 23.56 -1.83
N SER A 516 -25.87 24.71 -1.74
CA SER A 516 -26.79 25.21 -2.77
C SER A 516 -26.87 26.73 -2.64
N PHE A 517 -26.81 27.45 -3.76
CA PHE A 517 -26.81 28.92 -3.75
C PHE A 517 -27.23 29.54 -5.08
N GLN A 518 -27.78 30.75 -5.01
CA GLN A 518 -27.81 31.66 -6.14
C GLN A 518 -26.54 32.53 -6.14
N PHE A 519 -25.77 32.47 -7.22
CA PHE A 519 -24.73 33.44 -7.58
C PHE A 519 -25.40 34.75 -8.01
N ARG A 520 -24.87 35.90 -7.59
CA ARG A 520 -25.31 37.25 -8.01
C ARG A 520 -24.13 38.22 -7.94
N ASN A 521 -23.64 38.67 -9.09
CA ASN A 521 -22.56 39.66 -9.16
C ASN A 521 -22.91 40.75 -10.17
N PRO A 522 -22.58 42.04 -9.89
CA PRO A 522 -22.63 43.10 -10.88
C PRO A 522 -21.77 42.77 -12.10
N VAL A 523 -22.20 43.23 -13.27
CA VAL A 523 -21.52 43.03 -14.55
C VAL A 523 -21.70 44.24 -15.44
N SER A 524 -20.65 44.61 -16.18
CA SER A 524 -20.73 45.57 -17.28
C SER A 524 -20.67 44.83 -18.61
N LEU A 525 -21.64 45.07 -19.49
CA LEU A 525 -21.71 44.47 -20.83
C LEU A 525 -21.40 45.50 -21.91
N VAL A 526 -20.95 45.03 -23.07
CA VAL A 526 -20.71 45.88 -24.26
C VAL A 526 -21.84 45.72 -25.28
N PRO A 527 -22.13 46.73 -26.12
CA PRO A 527 -23.06 46.56 -27.24
C PRO A 527 -22.59 45.45 -28.20
N GLY A 528 -23.55 44.64 -28.68
CA GLY A 528 -23.27 43.43 -29.44
C GLY A 528 -22.96 42.23 -28.55
N ARG A 529 -22.12 41.31 -29.04
CA ARG A 529 -21.94 39.97 -28.46
C ARG A 529 -21.12 39.98 -27.18
N ASN A 530 -21.70 39.45 -26.11
CA ASN A 530 -21.03 39.20 -24.83
C ASN A 530 -20.90 37.70 -24.60
N ASN A 531 -19.69 37.23 -24.26
CA ASN A 531 -19.45 35.84 -23.85
C ASN A 531 -19.62 35.71 -22.33
N ILE A 532 -20.42 34.73 -21.91
CA ILE A 532 -20.65 34.37 -20.51
C ILE A 532 -20.06 32.96 -20.30
N THR A 533 -19.25 32.80 -19.27
CA THR A 533 -18.55 31.54 -18.99
C THR A 533 -18.53 31.27 -17.50
N LEU A 534 -19.20 30.21 -17.06
CA LEU A 534 -19.26 29.80 -15.66
C LEU A 534 -18.42 28.53 -15.50
N LEU A 535 -17.44 28.55 -14.59
CA LEU A 535 -16.75 27.34 -14.15
C LEU A 535 -17.46 26.82 -12.89
N SER A 536 -18.09 25.66 -13.01
CA SER A 536 -18.65 24.89 -11.91
C SER A 536 -17.60 23.92 -11.37
N VAL A 537 -17.52 23.76 -10.05
CA VAL A 537 -16.58 22.85 -9.38
C VAL A 537 -17.31 21.98 -8.35
N THR A 538 -17.07 20.67 -8.39
CA THR A 538 -17.47 19.71 -7.35
C THR A 538 -16.32 19.43 -6.37
N VAL A 539 -16.65 19.17 -5.11
CA VAL A 539 -15.71 18.77 -4.05
C VAL A 539 -16.15 17.39 -3.53
N GLY A 540 -16.27 16.47 -4.49
CA GLY A 540 -16.92 15.16 -4.32
C GLY A 540 -18.45 15.23 -4.35
N LEU A 541 -19.09 14.14 -4.76
CA LEU A 541 -20.53 14.01 -4.94
C LEU A 541 -21.23 13.44 -3.70
N GLN A 542 -22.54 13.69 -3.59
CA GLN A 542 -23.40 13.17 -2.52
C GLN A 542 -23.33 11.65 -2.42
N ASN A 543 -23.27 11.10 -1.20
CA ASN A 543 -22.90 9.71 -0.96
C ASN A 543 -23.87 8.91 -0.08
N TYR A 544 -24.88 9.56 0.51
CA TYR A 544 -25.82 8.97 1.46
C TYR A 544 -27.18 9.69 1.40
N GLY A 545 -28.25 8.94 1.63
CA GLY A 545 -29.64 9.40 1.62
C GLY A 545 -30.54 8.48 0.81
N ASP A 546 -31.85 8.73 0.83
CA ASP A 546 -32.76 8.22 -0.19
C ASP A 546 -32.71 9.15 -1.43
N HIS A 547 -32.69 8.57 -2.63
CA HIS A 547 -32.66 9.30 -3.90
C HIS A 547 -31.50 10.32 -4.04
N PHE A 548 -30.40 10.14 -3.30
CA PHE A 548 -29.23 11.06 -3.30
C PHE A 548 -28.58 11.18 -4.68
N ASP A 549 -28.75 10.14 -5.50
CA ASP A 549 -28.32 10.02 -6.88
C ASP A 549 -29.04 11.01 -7.81
N LEU A 550 -30.33 11.28 -7.54
CA LEU A 550 -31.19 12.17 -8.32
C LEU A 550 -31.03 13.66 -7.97
N GLY A 551 -30.34 13.99 -6.87
CA GLY A 551 -29.96 15.36 -6.56
C GLY A 551 -29.08 15.93 -7.69
N PRO A 552 -29.40 17.07 -8.32
CA PRO A 552 -28.58 17.61 -9.41
C PRO A 552 -27.39 18.39 -8.86
N GLU A 553 -26.26 18.45 -9.57
CA GLU A 553 -25.05 19.18 -9.14
C GLU A 553 -24.64 20.30 -10.10
N GLY A 554 -23.87 21.28 -9.59
CA GLY A 554 -23.33 22.35 -10.41
C GLY A 554 -24.39 23.38 -10.83
N VAL A 555 -24.17 24.05 -11.96
CA VAL A 555 -25.08 25.11 -12.44
C VAL A 555 -26.36 24.51 -13.00
N THR A 556 -27.41 24.52 -12.17
CA THR A 556 -28.71 23.89 -12.41
C THR A 556 -29.79 24.87 -12.89
N GLY A 557 -29.59 26.17 -12.69
CA GLY A 557 -30.45 27.23 -13.23
C GLY A 557 -31.70 27.58 -12.39
N PRO A 558 -32.42 28.66 -12.74
CA PRO A 558 -32.19 29.54 -13.89
C PRO A 558 -30.86 30.33 -13.84
N VAL A 559 -30.40 30.71 -15.03
CA VAL A 559 -29.22 31.56 -15.27
C VAL A 559 -29.67 32.75 -16.12
N GLY A 560 -29.27 33.97 -15.77
CA GLY A 560 -29.76 35.15 -16.48
C GLY A 560 -29.07 36.46 -16.12
N LEU A 561 -29.54 37.54 -16.74
CA LEU A 561 -29.11 38.92 -16.53
C LEU A 561 -30.27 39.79 -16.08
N ILE A 562 -30.03 40.74 -15.19
CA ILE A 562 -31.00 41.72 -14.71
C ILE A 562 -30.42 43.13 -14.92
N ASP A 563 -31.16 44.04 -15.58
CA ASP A 563 -30.75 45.45 -15.73
C ASP A 563 -31.17 46.31 -14.53
N VAL A 564 -30.67 47.56 -14.50
CA VAL A 564 -31.00 48.56 -13.46
C VAL A 564 -32.51 48.88 -13.41
N GLY A 565 -33.28 48.57 -14.46
CA GLY A 565 -34.73 48.68 -14.52
C GLY A 565 -35.49 47.40 -14.13
N ASN A 566 -34.82 46.41 -13.53
CA ASN A 566 -35.33 45.08 -13.19
C ASN A 566 -35.85 44.24 -14.39
N LYS A 567 -35.50 44.60 -15.64
CA LYS A 567 -35.77 43.72 -16.79
C LYS A 567 -34.83 42.53 -16.73
N THR A 568 -35.35 41.34 -17.00
CA THR A 568 -34.59 40.09 -16.93
C THR A 568 -34.46 39.46 -18.31
N ILE A 569 -33.25 38.99 -18.65
CA ILE A 569 -32.99 38.07 -19.76
C ILE A 569 -32.71 36.69 -19.15
N ASP A 570 -33.52 35.69 -19.48
CA ASP A 570 -33.20 34.28 -19.20
C ASP A 570 -32.18 33.77 -20.23
N LEU A 571 -31.21 32.98 -19.76
CA LEU A 571 -30.16 32.34 -20.55
C LEU A 571 -30.17 30.81 -20.38
N SER A 572 -31.02 30.24 -19.50
CA SER A 572 -31.10 28.78 -19.31
C SER A 572 -31.64 28.03 -20.53
N SER A 573 -32.34 28.74 -21.42
CA SER A 573 -32.86 28.25 -22.70
C SER A 573 -31.93 28.50 -23.90
N ASN A 574 -30.75 29.10 -23.69
CA ASN A 574 -29.74 29.29 -24.74
C ASN A 574 -29.13 27.96 -25.20
N ALA A 575 -28.44 28.01 -26.35
CA ALA A 575 -27.38 27.05 -26.63
C ALA A 575 -26.22 27.25 -25.63
N TRP A 576 -25.78 26.15 -25.02
CA TRP A 576 -24.65 26.07 -24.09
C TRP A 576 -23.57 25.17 -24.68
N ASN A 577 -22.35 25.70 -24.75
CA ASN A 577 -21.14 24.93 -25.02
C ASN A 577 -20.55 24.44 -23.69
N TYR A 578 -20.02 23.24 -23.68
CA TYR A 578 -19.50 22.56 -22.49
C TYR A 578 -18.05 22.13 -22.68
N LYS A 579 -17.25 22.17 -21.61
CA LYS A 579 -15.90 21.61 -21.58
C LYS A 579 -15.59 20.99 -20.23
N VAL A 580 -15.28 19.70 -20.24
CA VAL A 580 -14.94 18.93 -19.04
C VAL A 580 -13.46 19.09 -18.73
N GLY A 581 -13.16 19.39 -17.48
CA GLY A 581 -11.80 19.56 -16.97
C GLY A 581 -11.09 20.86 -17.37
N LEU A 582 -9.88 20.99 -16.86
CA LEU A 582 -8.96 22.10 -17.13
C LEU A 582 -8.06 21.80 -18.33
N ASN A 583 -7.59 22.85 -19.03
CA ASN A 583 -6.58 22.66 -20.07
C ASN A 583 -5.25 22.19 -19.47
N GLY A 584 -4.93 22.54 -18.22
CA GLY A 584 -3.79 22.01 -17.48
C GLY A 584 -3.88 20.51 -17.18
N GLU A 585 -5.08 20.00 -16.86
CA GLU A 585 -5.32 18.55 -16.74
C GLU A 585 -5.14 17.84 -18.09
N ALA A 586 -5.74 18.37 -19.16
CA ALA A 586 -5.62 17.82 -20.52
C ALA A 586 -4.17 17.84 -21.04
N LYS A 587 -3.37 18.83 -20.63
CA LYS A 587 -1.93 18.96 -20.92
C LYS A 587 -1.04 18.18 -19.93
N LYS A 588 -1.64 17.52 -18.94
CA LYS A 588 -0.98 16.80 -17.85
C LYS A 588 0.08 17.64 -17.12
N LEU A 589 -0.23 18.88 -16.74
CA LEU A 589 0.74 19.75 -16.06
C LEU A 589 1.17 19.19 -14.68
N TYR A 590 0.35 18.33 -14.08
CA TYR A 590 0.69 17.53 -12.89
C TYR A 590 1.79 16.48 -13.11
N ASP A 591 2.03 16.05 -14.35
CA ASP A 591 3.04 15.04 -14.71
C ASP A 591 4.41 15.72 -14.89
N PRO A 592 5.44 15.37 -14.09
CA PRO A 592 6.78 15.93 -14.25
C PRO A 592 7.38 15.72 -15.63
N ASN A 593 6.95 14.68 -16.35
CA ASN A 593 7.42 14.25 -17.67
C ASN A 593 6.51 14.73 -18.83
N SER A 594 5.57 15.63 -18.56
CA SER A 594 4.65 16.17 -19.57
C SER A 594 5.37 16.73 -20.81
N PRO A 595 4.87 16.50 -22.04
CA PRO A 595 5.40 17.14 -23.25
C PRO A 595 5.12 18.66 -23.33
N ASN A 596 4.56 19.26 -22.27
CA ASN A 596 4.23 20.68 -22.16
C ASN A 596 5.16 21.46 -21.22
N LEU A 597 6.37 20.94 -20.92
CA LEU A 597 7.33 21.58 -20.01
C LEU A 597 7.69 23.04 -20.38
N GLN A 598 7.67 23.37 -21.67
CA GLN A 598 7.86 24.71 -22.23
C GLN A 598 6.80 25.75 -21.83
N LEU A 599 5.70 25.36 -21.16
CA LEU A 599 4.71 26.29 -20.63
C LEU A 599 5.11 26.85 -19.25
N TRP A 600 6.04 26.21 -18.55
CA TRP A 600 6.50 26.64 -17.22
C TRP A 600 7.46 27.83 -17.31
N ARG A 601 7.32 28.76 -16.38
CA ARG A 601 8.10 29.98 -16.28
C ARG A 601 9.01 29.92 -15.07
N THR A 602 10.28 30.23 -15.28
CA THR A 602 11.21 30.63 -14.22
C THR A 602 11.26 32.16 -14.24
N SER A 603 10.89 32.77 -13.13
CA SER A 603 10.70 34.22 -12.96
C SER A 603 11.12 34.57 -11.54
N GLU A 604 11.76 35.71 -11.33
CA GLU A 604 12.11 36.19 -9.99
C GLU A 604 10.85 36.56 -9.19
N GLU A 605 9.81 37.06 -9.87
CA GLU A 605 8.49 37.27 -9.29
C GLU A 605 7.61 36.02 -9.41
N LEU A 606 7.02 35.60 -8.28
CA LEU A 606 5.98 34.57 -8.19
C LEU A 606 4.58 35.21 -8.14
N PRO A 607 3.56 34.62 -8.81
CA PRO A 607 2.21 35.20 -8.93
C PRO A 607 1.34 34.94 -7.68
N ILE A 608 1.81 35.39 -6.52
CA ILE A 608 1.12 35.24 -5.22
C ILE A 608 -0.32 35.74 -5.30
N GLY A 609 -1.25 35.01 -4.69
CA GLY A 609 -2.68 35.35 -4.64
C GLY A 609 -3.42 35.28 -5.98
N ARG A 610 -2.79 34.77 -7.06
CA ARG A 610 -3.40 34.72 -8.39
C ARG A 610 -4.24 33.45 -8.60
N PRO A 611 -5.56 33.57 -8.87
CA PRO A 611 -6.41 32.42 -9.17
C PRO A 611 -5.99 31.67 -10.43
N MET A 612 -6.34 30.39 -10.51
CA MET A 612 -6.13 29.51 -11.68
C MET A 612 -4.65 29.44 -12.12
N THR A 613 -3.77 29.15 -11.16
CA THR A 613 -2.30 29.10 -11.33
C THR A 613 -1.77 27.69 -11.04
N TRP A 614 -0.85 27.21 -11.87
CA TRP A 614 -0.09 25.99 -11.63
C TRP A 614 1.30 26.34 -11.08
N TYR A 615 1.73 25.65 -10.03
CA TYR A 615 3.05 25.77 -9.41
C TYR A 615 3.80 24.44 -9.43
N LYS A 616 5.11 24.46 -9.68
CA LYS A 616 5.97 23.28 -9.67
C LYS A 616 7.32 23.60 -9.04
N THR A 617 7.73 22.79 -8.06
CA THR A 617 9.06 22.86 -7.43
C THR A 617 9.73 21.49 -7.42
N ALA A 618 11.05 21.49 -7.29
CA ALA A 618 11.87 20.29 -7.14
C ALA A 618 12.35 20.16 -5.69
N PHE A 619 12.29 18.95 -5.12
CA PHE A 619 12.69 18.68 -3.74
C PHE A 619 13.48 17.36 -3.61
N LYS A 620 14.18 17.20 -2.49
CA LYS A 620 14.88 15.97 -2.13
C LYS A 620 14.07 15.15 -1.13
N ALA A 621 14.21 13.83 -1.18
CA ALA A 621 13.53 12.94 -0.26
C ALA A 621 13.88 13.30 1.20
N PRO A 622 12.89 13.46 2.10
CA PRO A 622 13.16 13.62 3.51
C PRO A 622 13.92 12.43 4.08
N SER A 623 14.83 12.67 5.02
CA SER A 623 15.54 11.59 5.72
C SER A 623 14.60 10.74 6.59
N GLY A 624 15.09 9.58 7.05
CA GLY A 624 14.38 8.70 7.98
C GLY A 624 13.19 7.94 7.37
N THR A 625 12.42 7.29 8.23
CA THR A 625 11.26 6.45 7.89
C THR A 625 9.92 7.11 8.22
N ASP A 626 9.91 8.07 9.15
CA ASP A 626 8.75 8.83 9.63
C ASP A 626 7.82 9.27 8.49
N PRO A 627 6.49 9.20 8.62
CA PRO A 627 5.58 9.64 7.57
C PRO A 627 5.79 11.10 7.18
N VAL A 628 5.56 11.44 5.91
CA VAL A 628 5.74 12.80 5.37
C VAL A 628 4.39 13.47 5.19
N VAL A 629 4.31 14.75 5.56
CA VAL A 629 3.19 15.61 5.19
C VAL A 629 3.69 16.84 4.44
N LEU A 630 2.83 17.35 3.57
CA LEU A 630 2.94 18.68 2.99
C LEU A 630 2.07 19.62 3.81
N ASP A 631 2.68 20.63 4.42
CA ASP A 631 1.99 21.76 5.04
C ASP A 631 1.63 22.75 3.93
N LEU A 632 0.34 22.95 3.69
CA LEU A 632 -0.19 23.85 2.66
C LEU A 632 -0.75 25.15 3.25
N MET A 633 -0.24 25.59 4.40
CA MET A 633 -0.44 26.98 4.84
C MET A 633 -0.04 27.97 3.73
N GLY A 634 -0.70 29.13 3.69
CA GLY A 634 -0.59 30.12 2.61
C GLY A 634 -1.39 29.80 1.34
N MET A 635 -1.75 28.54 1.08
CA MET A 635 -2.50 28.15 -0.11
C MET A 635 -4.02 28.35 0.02
N GLY A 636 -4.70 28.47 -1.13
CA GLY A 636 -6.13 28.69 -1.24
C GLY A 636 -6.93 27.39 -1.35
N LYS A 637 -7.11 26.90 -2.57
CA LYS A 637 -7.85 25.68 -2.92
C LYS A 637 -7.27 25.04 -4.17
N GLY A 638 -7.32 23.72 -4.28
CA GLY A 638 -7.10 23.02 -5.54
C GLY A 638 -6.63 21.58 -5.35
N HIS A 639 -5.56 21.20 -6.03
CA HIS A 639 -5.07 19.82 -6.09
C HIS A 639 -3.55 19.75 -6.00
N ALA A 640 -3.04 18.71 -5.35
CA ALA A 640 -1.60 18.47 -5.19
C ALA A 640 -1.15 17.11 -5.74
N TRP A 641 0.04 17.07 -6.31
CA TRP A 641 0.68 15.88 -6.86
C TRP A 641 2.16 15.77 -6.48
N ILE A 642 2.60 14.55 -6.18
CA ILE A 642 3.98 14.19 -5.91
C ILE A 642 4.43 13.18 -6.97
N ASN A 643 5.39 13.59 -7.81
CA ASN A 643 5.88 12.82 -8.95
C ASN A 643 4.75 12.34 -9.90
N GLY A 644 3.69 13.14 -10.06
CA GLY A 644 2.51 12.80 -10.86
C GLY A 644 1.42 12.00 -10.13
N ASN A 645 1.70 11.44 -8.95
CA ASN A 645 0.70 10.78 -8.10
C ASN A 645 -0.10 11.84 -7.33
N SER A 646 -1.42 11.83 -7.41
CA SER A 646 -2.26 12.83 -6.74
C SER A 646 -2.43 12.50 -5.25
N ILE A 647 -1.96 13.40 -4.38
CA ILE A 647 -2.11 13.23 -2.92
C ILE A 647 -3.49 13.69 -2.42
N GLY A 648 -4.26 14.39 -3.27
CA GLY A 648 -5.66 14.76 -2.99
C GLY A 648 -6.02 16.17 -3.46
N ARG A 649 -7.22 16.60 -3.04
CA ARG A 649 -7.62 18.01 -3.03
C ARG A 649 -6.91 18.72 -1.86
N PHE A 650 -6.82 20.04 -1.93
CA PHE A 650 -6.50 20.88 -0.77
C PHE A 650 -7.45 22.07 -0.68
N TRP A 651 -7.76 22.50 0.54
CA TRP A 651 -8.52 23.73 0.81
C TRP A 651 -8.23 24.31 2.21
N PRO A 652 -6.95 24.61 2.55
CA PRO A 652 -6.59 25.12 3.88
C PRO A 652 -7.16 26.53 4.16
N ALA A 653 -7.59 27.26 3.14
CA ALA A 653 -8.36 28.49 3.32
C ALA A 653 -9.77 28.28 3.91
N GLN A 654 -10.27 27.03 4.04
CA GLN A 654 -11.47 26.74 4.85
C GLN A 654 -11.09 26.55 6.31
N ILE A 655 -11.43 27.56 7.11
CA ILE A 655 -11.18 27.62 8.55
C ILE A 655 -12.39 27.04 9.30
N ALA A 656 -12.13 26.19 10.29
CA ALA A 656 -13.14 25.68 11.20
C ALA A 656 -13.63 26.78 12.16
N ASP A 657 -14.93 26.83 12.46
CA ASP A 657 -15.51 27.75 13.45
C ASP A 657 -14.77 27.70 14.80
N ASN A 658 -14.54 28.86 15.42
CA ASN A 658 -13.78 29.04 16.66
C ASN A 658 -14.43 28.39 17.90
N ASN A 659 -15.75 28.15 17.87
CA ASN A 659 -16.53 27.86 19.08
C ASN A 659 -16.66 26.36 19.37
N GLY A 660 -16.80 25.98 20.65
CA GLY A 660 -17.28 24.65 21.04
C GLY A 660 -16.28 23.50 20.92
N CYS A 661 -15.02 23.76 20.57
CA CYS A 661 -13.92 22.92 21.03
C CYS A 661 -13.70 23.20 22.52
N THR A 662 -13.35 22.16 23.26
CA THR A 662 -12.95 22.25 24.68
C THR A 662 -11.57 21.67 24.83
N ASP A 663 -10.78 22.20 25.76
CA ASP A 663 -9.45 21.65 26.07
C ASP A 663 -9.55 20.18 26.48
N GLU A 664 -10.52 19.84 27.31
CA GLU A 664 -10.83 18.48 27.78
C GLU A 664 -12.21 18.03 27.30
N CYS A 665 -12.37 16.73 27.03
CA CYS A 665 -13.68 16.11 26.81
C CYS A 665 -13.90 14.98 27.82
N ASP A 666 -15.03 15.03 28.52
CA ASP A 666 -15.43 13.98 29.44
C ASP A 666 -15.83 12.71 28.66
N TYR A 667 -15.19 11.58 28.95
CA TYR A 667 -15.56 10.30 28.33
C TYR A 667 -16.97 9.86 28.74
N ARG A 668 -17.45 10.25 29.93
CA ARG A 668 -18.66 9.70 30.54
C ARG A 668 -19.94 10.13 29.85
N GLY A 669 -20.91 9.22 29.80
CA GLY A 669 -22.20 9.41 29.13
C GLY A 669 -22.12 9.35 27.60
N ALA A 670 -23.26 9.07 26.98
CA ALA A 670 -23.36 8.78 25.55
C ALA A 670 -22.65 9.79 24.63
N TYR A 671 -21.81 9.26 23.75
CA TYR A 671 -21.07 9.96 22.71
C TYR A 671 -21.95 10.29 21.50
N LYS A 672 -21.61 11.41 20.85
CA LYS A 672 -22.06 11.83 19.53
C LYS A 672 -20.93 12.63 18.88
N GLU A 673 -20.95 12.78 17.57
CA GLU A 673 -19.92 13.44 16.76
C GLU A 673 -19.61 14.89 17.18
N GLN A 674 -20.56 15.61 17.78
CA GLN A 674 -20.34 16.94 18.35
C GLN A 674 -20.00 16.95 19.87
N LYS A 675 -19.69 15.81 20.50
CA LYS A 675 -19.36 15.75 21.95
C LYS A 675 -17.94 16.22 22.25
N CYS A 676 -16.96 15.76 21.47
CA CYS A 676 -15.56 16.15 21.61
C CYS A 676 -15.04 16.69 20.27
N LEU A 677 -14.62 17.95 20.27
CA LEU A 677 -14.19 18.68 19.07
C LEU A 677 -12.83 19.34 19.33
N SER A 678 -11.95 19.33 18.32
CA SER A 678 -10.67 20.05 18.30
C SER A 678 -10.48 20.79 16.96
N ASN A 679 -9.30 21.40 16.75
CA ASN A 679 -8.95 22.16 15.53
C ASN A 679 -9.84 23.39 15.23
N CYS A 680 -10.55 23.94 16.23
CA CYS A 680 -11.30 25.20 16.09
C CYS A 680 -10.39 26.37 15.68
N GLY A 681 -10.90 27.29 14.85
CA GLY A 681 -10.19 28.50 14.40
C GLY A 681 -8.98 28.25 13.50
N ASN A 682 -8.78 27.02 13.04
CA ASN A 682 -7.67 26.58 12.21
C ASN A 682 -8.19 25.98 10.88
N PRO A 683 -7.34 25.81 9.86
CA PRO A 683 -7.71 25.09 8.63
C PRO A 683 -8.29 23.70 8.92
N SER A 684 -9.47 23.37 8.36
CA SER A 684 -10.07 22.03 8.48
C SER A 684 -9.17 20.90 7.95
N GLN A 685 -8.24 21.23 7.05
CA GLN A 685 -7.03 20.43 6.84
C GLN A 685 -5.86 21.33 6.43
N ARG A 686 -4.84 21.40 7.29
CA ARG A 686 -3.55 22.07 7.02
C ARG A 686 -2.52 21.12 6.41
N TRP A 687 -2.44 19.89 6.91
CA TRP A 687 -1.43 18.91 6.55
C TRP A 687 -1.99 17.83 5.63
N TYR A 688 -1.27 17.55 4.55
CA TYR A 688 -1.67 16.63 3.49
C TYR A 688 -0.69 15.47 3.42
N HIS A 689 -1.19 14.24 3.56
CA HIS A 689 -0.35 13.04 3.59
C HIS A 689 0.40 12.86 2.26
N VAL A 690 1.72 12.69 2.36
CA VAL A 690 2.58 12.29 1.25
C VAL A 690 3.13 10.89 1.54
N PRO A 691 2.56 9.83 0.93
CA PRO A 691 3.08 8.47 1.10
C PRO A 691 4.56 8.39 0.73
N ARG A 692 5.35 7.74 1.60
CA ARG A 692 6.79 7.54 1.39
C ARG A 692 7.10 6.88 0.04
N SER A 693 6.23 6.00 -0.48
CA SER A 693 6.40 5.34 -1.77
C SER A 693 6.13 6.22 -3.00
N PHE A 694 5.52 7.41 -2.84
CA PHE A 694 5.44 8.40 -3.93
C PHE A 694 6.76 9.18 -4.08
N ILE A 695 7.68 9.09 -3.11
CA ILE A 695 8.96 9.80 -3.08
C ILE A 695 10.10 8.87 -3.50
N THR A 696 10.88 9.26 -4.51
CA THR A 696 12.10 8.57 -4.94
C THR A 696 13.33 9.10 -4.20
N SER A 697 14.43 8.35 -4.16
CA SER A 697 15.72 8.82 -3.63
C SER A 697 16.44 9.87 -4.50
N GLY A 698 15.85 10.25 -5.65
CA GLY A 698 16.45 11.15 -6.64
C GLY A 698 16.14 12.62 -6.44
N THR A 699 15.67 13.27 -7.50
CA THR A 699 14.99 14.58 -7.45
C THR A 699 13.50 14.32 -7.63
N ASN A 700 12.69 14.82 -6.72
CA ASN A 700 11.25 14.68 -6.74
C ASN A 700 10.60 16.00 -7.14
N PHE A 701 9.37 15.94 -7.64
CA PHE A 701 8.60 17.12 -8.02
C PHE A 701 7.29 17.20 -7.26
N LEU A 702 7.05 18.35 -6.66
CA LEU A 702 5.75 18.77 -6.16
C LEU A 702 5.10 19.64 -7.24
N VAL A 703 3.87 19.31 -7.62
CA VAL A 703 3.01 20.16 -8.45
C VAL A 703 1.75 20.50 -7.67
N LEU A 704 1.37 21.78 -7.69
CA LEU A 704 0.11 22.30 -7.14
C LEU A 704 -0.68 22.94 -8.29
N PHE A 705 -1.99 22.70 -8.32
CA PHE A 705 -2.94 23.59 -8.98
C PHE A 705 -3.64 24.41 -7.91
N GLU A 706 -3.60 25.74 -8.04
CA GLU A 706 -4.24 26.71 -7.16
C GLU A 706 -5.39 27.41 -7.92
N GLU A 707 -6.60 27.19 -7.44
CA GLU A 707 -7.87 27.58 -8.04
C GLU A 707 -8.24 29.03 -7.68
N ILE A 708 -8.11 29.42 -6.42
CA ILE A 708 -8.63 30.70 -5.89
C ILE A 708 -7.55 31.75 -5.62
N GLY A 709 -6.29 31.31 -5.51
CA GLY A 709 -5.12 32.15 -5.22
C GLY A 709 -4.57 31.88 -3.82
N GLY A 710 -3.25 31.80 -3.72
CA GLY A 710 -2.51 31.57 -2.48
C GLY A 710 -1.03 31.92 -2.64
N ASP A 711 -0.25 31.79 -1.57
CA ASP A 711 1.19 32.01 -1.53
C ASP A 711 1.96 30.68 -1.40
N PRO A 712 2.69 30.23 -2.44
CA PRO A 712 3.45 28.99 -2.40
C PRO A 712 4.75 29.09 -1.58
N SER A 713 5.12 30.28 -1.07
CA SER A 713 6.35 30.46 -0.26
C SER A 713 6.21 29.98 1.19
N GLU A 714 4.98 29.85 1.71
CA GLU A 714 4.71 29.27 3.04
C GLU A 714 4.68 27.72 3.05
N VAL A 715 4.53 27.11 1.87
CA VAL A 715 4.44 25.65 1.70
C VAL A 715 5.74 24.99 2.16
N SER A 716 5.63 23.94 2.98
CA SER A 716 6.79 23.19 3.49
C SER A 716 6.52 21.69 3.67
N PHE A 717 7.54 20.84 3.53
CA PHE A 717 7.44 19.43 3.94
C PHE A 717 7.81 19.29 5.41
N GLN A 718 7.04 18.49 6.14
CA GLN A 718 7.30 18.11 7.54
C GLN A 718 7.26 16.58 7.69
N THR A 719 7.95 16.03 8.70
CA THR A 719 7.75 14.64 9.12
C THR A 719 6.82 14.55 10.32
N VAL A 720 6.02 13.48 10.38
CA VAL A 720 5.15 13.15 11.52
C VAL A 720 5.92 12.22 12.45
N THR A 721 6.19 12.66 13.68
CA THR A 721 6.99 11.88 14.64
C THR A 721 6.47 12.07 16.06
N THR A 722 6.80 11.16 16.98
CA THR A 722 6.38 11.30 18.39
C THR A 722 7.22 12.39 19.05
N GLY A 723 6.57 13.43 19.60
CA GLY A 723 7.24 14.55 20.28
C GLY A 723 7.39 14.30 21.77
N SER A 724 6.26 14.20 22.49
CA SER A 724 6.22 13.71 23.88
C SER A 724 5.36 12.46 24.01
N ILE A 725 5.70 11.66 25.02
CA ILE A 725 4.88 10.57 25.54
C ILE A 725 4.58 10.86 27.00
N CYS A 726 3.36 10.54 27.44
CA CYS A 726 2.95 10.72 28.82
C CYS A 726 2.20 9.49 29.29
N ALA A 727 2.25 9.18 30.58
CA ALA A 727 1.44 8.09 31.12
C ALA A 727 1.11 8.29 32.59
N ASN A 728 -0.06 7.78 32.98
CA ASN A 728 -0.51 7.70 34.35
C ASN A 728 -0.69 6.21 34.71
N ALA A 729 -0.26 5.81 35.90
CA ALA A 729 -0.31 4.43 36.37
C ALA A 729 -0.49 4.37 37.90
N ASN A 730 -1.35 3.48 38.39
CA ASN A 730 -1.64 3.36 39.82
C ASN A 730 -0.55 2.55 40.56
N GLU A 731 -0.41 2.74 41.88
CA GLU A 731 0.46 1.90 42.72
C GLU A 731 0.14 0.40 42.56
N GLY A 732 1.19 -0.42 42.46
CA GLY A 732 1.10 -1.86 42.22
C GLY A 732 0.91 -2.26 40.75
N SER A 733 0.98 -1.32 39.80
CA SER A 733 0.97 -1.61 38.36
C SER A 733 2.36 -1.51 37.71
N LEU A 734 2.51 -2.08 36.51
CA LEU A 734 3.67 -1.85 35.65
C LEU A 734 3.34 -0.75 34.65
N LEU A 735 4.16 0.29 34.61
CA LEU A 735 4.10 1.30 33.55
C LEU A 735 5.07 0.93 32.42
N GLU A 736 4.63 1.00 31.17
CA GLU A 736 5.48 0.92 29.99
C GLU A 736 5.51 2.28 29.27
N LEU A 737 6.70 2.72 28.88
CA LEU A 737 6.92 3.91 28.06
C LEU A 737 7.75 3.53 26.83
N SER A 738 7.36 3.98 25.64
CA SER A 738 8.09 3.75 24.40
C SER A 738 8.01 4.91 23.41
N CYS A 739 9.17 5.27 22.88
CA CYS A 739 9.32 6.11 21.70
C CYS A 739 9.42 5.20 20.45
N HIS A 740 8.46 5.30 19.54
CA HIS A 740 8.45 4.50 18.32
C HIS A 740 9.23 5.18 17.18
N GLY A 741 9.57 4.41 16.13
CA GLY A 741 10.18 4.95 14.90
C GLY A 741 11.70 5.15 14.91
N GLY A 742 12.45 4.47 15.81
CA GLY A 742 13.89 4.73 16.00
C GLY A 742 14.18 6.02 16.78
N ASN A 743 13.17 6.50 17.50
CA ASN A 743 13.31 7.52 18.52
C ASN A 743 13.63 6.87 19.88
N VAL A 744 14.39 7.56 20.72
CA VAL A 744 14.64 7.19 22.12
C VAL A 744 14.04 8.23 23.05
N ILE A 745 13.75 7.82 24.28
CA ILE A 745 13.40 8.71 25.38
C ILE A 745 14.62 9.59 25.66
N SER A 746 14.58 10.86 25.26
CA SER A 746 15.74 11.76 25.30
C SER A 746 15.86 12.52 26.62
N LYS A 747 14.72 12.78 27.27
CA LYS A 747 14.59 13.46 28.56
C LYS A 747 13.25 13.10 29.21
N ILE A 748 13.19 13.10 30.55
CA ILE A 748 11.95 13.16 31.31
C ILE A 748 11.67 14.63 31.64
N GLU A 749 10.50 15.16 31.27
CA GLU A 749 10.09 16.54 31.58
C GLU A 749 9.32 16.62 32.90
N PHE A 750 8.47 15.62 33.16
CA PHE A 750 7.70 15.52 34.39
C PHE A 750 7.74 14.09 34.95
N ALA A 751 7.86 13.99 36.27
CA ALA A 751 7.66 12.76 37.02
C ALA A 751 7.21 13.10 38.44
N SER A 752 6.13 12.47 38.91
CA SER A 752 5.70 12.57 40.31
C SER A 752 4.94 11.30 40.70
N TYR A 753 5.44 10.62 41.73
CA TYR A 753 4.82 9.45 42.37
C TYR A 753 4.17 9.89 43.68
N GLY A 754 2.84 9.87 43.74
CA GLY A 754 2.03 10.43 44.83
C GLY A 754 0.58 10.60 44.40
N ASN A 755 0.01 11.81 44.51
CA ASN A 755 -1.31 12.14 43.97
C ASN A 755 -1.26 13.24 42.87
N PRO A 756 -0.47 13.06 41.79
CA PRO A 756 -0.32 14.02 40.70
C PRO A 756 -1.63 14.33 39.95
N LYS A 757 -1.68 15.47 39.26
CA LYS A 757 -2.90 16.01 38.64
C LYS A 757 -2.64 16.57 37.25
N GLY A 758 -3.72 16.71 36.46
CA GLY A 758 -3.65 17.17 35.08
C GLY A 758 -3.44 16.03 34.09
N ARG A 759 -2.88 16.36 32.92
CA ARG A 759 -2.80 15.50 31.74
C ARG A 759 -1.52 15.77 30.94
N CYS A 760 -1.27 14.99 29.89
CA CYS A 760 -0.12 15.19 29.00
C CYS A 760 -0.01 16.63 28.48
N GLY A 761 1.17 17.24 28.58
CA GLY A 761 1.43 18.66 28.28
C GLY A 761 1.04 19.64 29.40
N SER A 762 0.37 19.18 30.47
CA SER A 762 -0.05 20.00 31.61
C SER A 762 -0.11 19.20 32.93
N LEU A 763 0.86 18.29 33.15
CA LEU A 763 1.00 17.54 34.39
C LEU A 763 1.48 18.46 35.52
N THR A 764 0.93 18.24 36.72
CA THR A 764 1.23 19.01 37.92
C THR A 764 1.41 18.10 39.12
N LYS A 765 2.27 18.51 40.05
CA LYS A 765 2.55 17.78 41.28
C LYS A 765 1.34 17.81 42.21
N GLY A 766 1.18 16.75 42.99
CA GLY A 766 0.10 16.58 43.95
C GLY A 766 0.27 17.37 45.24
N SER A 767 -0.53 17.03 46.25
CA SER A 767 -0.27 17.41 47.65
C SER A 767 0.70 16.46 48.35
N CYS A 768 0.93 15.26 47.79
CA CYS A 768 1.99 14.34 48.19
C CYS A 768 2.81 13.90 46.97
N GLU A 769 4.11 13.69 47.16
CA GLU A 769 4.98 13.02 46.19
C GLU A 769 6.24 12.45 46.84
N ALA A 770 6.91 11.50 46.16
CA ALA A 770 8.26 11.07 46.48
C ALA A 770 9.30 11.90 45.70
N GLU A 771 10.25 12.54 46.41
CA GLU A 771 11.27 13.43 45.83
C GLU A 771 12.12 12.75 44.72
N GLY A 772 12.33 11.43 44.83
CA GLY A 772 13.14 10.64 43.89
C GLY A 772 12.49 10.37 42.52
N SER A 773 11.22 10.75 42.32
CA SER A 773 10.41 10.36 41.14
C SER A 773 11.11 10.61 39.79
N LEU A 774 11.70 11.79 39.60
CA LEU A 774 12.32 12.19 38.33
C LEU A 774 13.64 11.46 38.07
N SER A 775 14.56 11.48 39.03
CA SER A 775 15.90 10.88 38.86
C SER A 775 15.85 9.35 38.78
N ALA A 776 14.84 8.71 39.37
CA ALA A 776 14.54 7.31 39.15
C ALA A 776 14.17 7.02 37.68
N LEU A 777 13.23 7.77 37.09
CA LEU A 777 12.83 7.57 35.70
C LEU A 777 13.92 7.95 34.69
N GLU A 778 14.66 9.04 34.92
CA GLU A 778 15.81 9.40 34.07
C GLU A 778 16.81 8.23 33.99
N LYS A 779 17.16 7.64 35.13
CA LYS A 779 18.07 6.49 35.23
C LYS A 779 17.51 5.20 34.62
N ILE A 780 16.20 5.01 34.62
CA ILE A 780 15.55 3.80 34.09
C ILE A 780 15.28 3.90 32.58
N CYS A 781 14.94 5.08 32.05
CA CYS A 781 14.35 5.24 30.73
C CYS A 781 15.18 6.01 29.71
N VAL A 782 15.97 7.02 30.12
CA VAL A 782 16.63 7.93 29.17
C VAL A 782 17.71 7.20 28.35
N GLY A 783 17.71 7.48 27.04
CA GLY A 783 18.58 6.83 26.05
C GLY A 783 18.07 5.49 25.50
N LYS A 784 16.85 5.05 25.86
CA LYS A 784 16.24 3.80 25.38
C LYS A 784 15.04 4.06 24.48
N GLU A 785 14.74 3.13 23.57
CA GLU A 785 13.51 3.15 22.76
C GLU A 785 12.26 2.79 23.59
N SER A 786 12.43 2.00 24.65
CA SER A 786 11.40 1.75 25.66
C SER A 786 11.96 1.46 27.05
N CYS A 787 11.11 1.58 28.07
CA CYS A 787 11.35 1.13 29.43
C CYS A 787 10.06 0.61 30.08
N THR A 788 10.22 -0.31 31.04
CA THR A 788 9.14 -0.77 31.93
C THR A 788 9.52 -0.43 33.36
N VAL A 789 8.55 0.02 34.16
CA VAL A 789 8.76 0.56 35.50
C VAL A 789 7.75 -0.03 36.48
N ASP A 790 8.23 -0.53 37.63
CA ASP A 790 7.39 -0.99 38.74
C ASP A 790 6.89 0.21 39.55
N VAL A 791 5.57 0.44 39.56
CA VAL A 791 4.96 1.61 40.19
C VAL A 791 4.74 1.36 41.68
N SER A 792 5.81 1.55 42.46
CA SER A 792 5.85 1.27 43.89
C SER A 792 6.84 2.18 44.64
N GLU A 793 6.66 2.31 45.97
CA GLU A 793 7.61 3.04 46.84
C GLU A 793 9.05 2.49 46.78
N LYS A 794 9.21 1.22 46.41
CA LYS A 794 10.53 0.58 46.22
C LYS A 794 11.29 1.17 45.04
N THR A 795 10.59 1.70 44.03
CA THR A 795 11.19 2.33 42.84
C THR A 795 11.45 3.82 43.06
N PHE A 796 10.52 4.53 43.71
CA PHE A 796 10.53 6.01 43.78
C PHE A 796 10.90 6.61 45.14
N GLY A 797 10.91 5.82 46.20
CA GLY A 797 10.91 6.29 47.59
C GLY A 797 9.49 6.39 48.14
N SER A 798 9.37 6.67 49.44
CA SER A 798 8.07 6.83 50.09
C SER A 798 7.43 8.18 49.75
N ALA A 799 6.11 8.19 49.66
CA ALA A 799 5.28 9.38 49.54
C ALA A 799 4.23 9.36 50.66
N ASP A 800 4.17 10.40 51.50
CA ASP A 800 3.12 10.49 52.53
C ASP A 800 1.85 11.12 51.95
N CYS A 801 0.87 10.28 51.65
CA CYS A 801 -0.41 10.65 51.03
C CYS A 801 -1.60 10.45 51.97
N GLY A 802 -1.39 10.04 53.23
CA GLY A 802 -2.48 9.62 54.12
C GLY A 802 -3.31 8.48 53.51
N GLU A 803 -4.60 8.70 53.28
CA GLU A 803 -5.53 7.73 52.67
C GLU A 803 -5.63 7.85 51.12
N ASP A 804 -5.00 8.85 50.50
CA ASP A 804 -5.02 9.02 49.04
C ASP A 804 -4.28 7.87 48.34
N LYS A 805 -4.88 7.33 47.28
CA LYS A 805 -4.25 6.28 46.45
C LYS A 805 -3.07 6.85 45.67
N LYS A 806 -1.90 6.21 45.82
CA LYS A 806 -0.67 6.58 45.12
C LYS A 806 -0.75 6.19 43.65
N SER A 807 -0.19 7.06 42.81
CA SER A 807 -0.05 6.88 41.37
C SER A 807 1.19 7.61 40.86
N LEU A 808 1.74 7.12 39.75
CA LEU A 808 2.79 7.77 39.00
C LEU A 808 2.17 8.51 37.81
N ALA A 809 2.56 9.76 37.61
CA ALA A 809 2.37 10.48 36.36
C ALA A 809 3.73 10.87 35.75
N VAL A 810 3.87 10.70 34.44
CA VAL A 810 5.11 10.92 33.68
C VAL A 810 4.82 11.71 32.40
N GLU A 811 5.72 12.62 32.05
CA GLU A 811 5.88 13.13 30.68
C GLU A 811 7.36 13.09 30.28
N ALA A 812 7.63 12.60 29.07
CA ALA A 812 8.97 12.40 28.53
C ALA A 812 9.02 12.79 27.04
N LEU A 813 10.18 13.30 26.60
CA LEU A 813 10.42 13.64 25.20
C LEU A 813 11.01 12.46 24.44
N CYS A 814 10.58 12.33 23.18
CA CYS A 814 11.15 11.41 22.21
C CYS A 814 12.05 12.18 21.23
N GLU A 815 13.23 11.64 20.93
CA GLU A 815 14.12 12.20 19.90
C GLU A 815 14.77 11.08 19.09
N ASN A 816 14.99 11.32 17.79
CA ASN A 816 15.68 10.38 16.92
C ASN A 816 17.06 10.00 17.49
N GLN A 817 17.32 8.70 17.60
CA GLN A 817 18.52 8.16 18.27
C GLN A 817 19.84 8.76 17.73
N MET A 818 19.91 9.05 16.43
CA MET A 818 21.10 9.63 15.80
C MET A 818 21.29 11.11 16.12
N VAL A 819 20.22 11.86 16.44
CA VAL A 819 20.29 13.25 16.91
C VAL A 819 20.70 13.26 18.38
N TYR A 820 20.05 12.45 19.22
CA TYR A 820 20.39 12.28 20.63
C TYR A 820 21.88 11.89 20.84
N LEU A 821 22.42 10.99 20.00
CA LEU A 821 23.84 10.61 20.03
C LEU A 821 24.80 11.71 19.51
N ARG A 822 24.33 12.70 18.72
CA ARG A 822 25.09 13.90 18.36
C ARG A 822 25.05 14.92 19.51
N GLU A 823 23.88 15.16 20.09
CA GLU A 823 23.64 15.99 21.28
C GLU A 823 24.59 15.61 22.44
N LEU A 824 24.63 14.32 22.80
CA LEU A 824 25.53 13.82 23.83
C LEU A 824 27.02 14.03 23.53
N LYS A 825 27.42 14.00 22.25
CA LYS A 825 28.80 14.30 21.82
C LYS A 825 29.10 15.80 21.90
N LYS A 826 28.16 16.67 21.47
CA LYS A 826 28.27 18.14 21.64
C LYS A 826 28.45 18.49 23.12
N LYS A 827 27.58 17.96 23.99
CA LYS A 827 27.61 18.18 25.45
C LYS A 827 28.92 17.69 26.09
N LYS A 828 29.40 16.48 25.77
CA LYS A 828 30.69 15.96 26.26
C LYS A 828 31.90 16.78 25.81
N ASN A 829 31.88 17.33 24.60
CA ASN A 829 32.96 18.19 24.10
C ASN A 829 32.91 19.60 24.74
N GLN A 830 31.73 20.12 25.05
CA GLN A 830 31.56 21.39 25.76
C GLN A 830 31.91 21.29 27.26
N SER A 831 31.71 20.13 27.89
CA SER A 831 32.14 19.87 29.27
C SER A 831 33.65 19.61 29.43
N GLY A 832 34.47 19.90 28.42
CA GLY A 832 35.93 19.75 28.45
C GLY A 832 36.65 20.78 29.33
N GLY A 833 36.26 20.91 30.60
CA GLY A 833 36.69 22.04 31.44
C GLY A 833 36.54 21.91 32.96
N SER A 834 36.18 20.76 33.54
CA SER A 834 36.39 20.46 34.98
C SER A 834 36.07 19.01 35.33
N SER A 835 36.63 18.52 36.44
CA SER A 835 36.52 17.12 36.89
C SER A 835 35.36 16.91 37.88
N TRP A 836 34.42 16.03 37.53
CA TRP A 836 33.61 15.29 38.50
C TRP A 836 33.65 13.80 38.16
N GLY A 837 34.07 12.98 39.12
CA GLY A 837 34.36 11.58 38.90
C GLY A 837 33.15 10.68 39.08
N PHE A 838 32.78 9.96 38.02
CA PHE A 838 32.11 8.68 38.16
C PHE A 838 33.14 7.55 38.03
N PRO A 839 33.02 6.45 38.79
CA PRO A 839 34.00 5.37 38.76
C PRO A 839 34.01 4.68 37.38
N PRO A 840 35.15 4.12 36.94
CA PRO A 840 35.24 3.48 35.63
C PRO A 840 34.33 2.26 35.55
N ALA A 841 33.58 2.15 34.45
CA ALA A 841 32.91 0.91 34.06
C ALA A 841 33.98 -0.12 33.65
N THR A 842 34.53 -0.84 34.63
CA THR A 842 35.53 -1.89 34.40
C THR A 842 34.93 -3.02 33.56
N PHE A 843 35.40 -3.14 32.32
CA PHE A 843 34.97 -4.16 31.37
C PHE A 843 35.65 -5.51 31.69
N ASP A 844 35.34 -6.08 32.86
CA ASP A 844 36.00 -7.28 33.37
C ASP A 844 35.42 -8.56 32.76
N GLN A 845 35.92 -8.91 31.56
CA GLN A 845 35.78 -10.25 31.00
C GLN A 845 36.74 -11.24 31.68
N LYS A 846 36.44 -11.70 32.90
CA LYS A 846 36.48 -13.13 33.35
C LYS A 846 36.37 -13.28 34.88
N GLN A 847 35.20 -13.70 35.38
CA GLN A 847 35.09 -14.79 36.39
C GLN A 847 33.64 -15.17 36.75
N LYS A 848 33.20 -16.41 36.41
CA LYS A 848 32.57 -17.41 37.31
C LYS A 848 31.84 -18.54 36.56
N GLN A 849 32.56 -19.65 36.34
CA GLN A 849 32.20 -21.02 36.73
C GLN A 849 33.53 -21.80 36.80
N LYS A 850 33.82 -22.69 37.76
CA LYS A 850 33.05 -23.23 38.91
C LYS A 850 34.04 -23.55 40.04
N GLN A 851 33.56 -23.62 41.28
CA GLN A 851 34.21 -24.44 42.31
C GLN A 851 33.53 -25.82 42.33
N LEU A 852 34.33 -26.90 42.21
CA LEU A 852 34.29 -28.11 43.05
C LEU A 852 35.22 -29.21 42.48
N GLY A 853 36.27 -29.56 43.23
CA GLY A 853 36.82 -30.93 43.31
C GLY A 853 37.74 -31.48 42.20
N LEU A 854 39.07 -31.18 42.30
CA LEU A 854 40.24 -32.11 42.23
C LEU A 854 40.42 -33.12 41.06
N PRO A 855 41.65 -33.64 40.79
CA PRO A 855 43.02 -33.10 40.97
C PRO A 855 43.85 -33.12 39.64
N THR A 856 45.12 -32.72 39.71
CA THR A 856 46.16 -32.74 38.63
C THR A 856 47.23 -33.83 38.91
N PRO A 857 48.33 -34.05 38.14
CA PRO A 857 48.87 -33.44 36.89
C PRO A 857 49.23 -34.53 35.81
N PRO A 858 50.15 -34.38 34.82
CA PRO A 858 50.91 -33.22 34.32
C PRO A 858 50.87 -32.98 32.76
N ARG A 859 51.72 -32.04 32.33
CA ARG A 859 52.10 -31.58 30.96
C ARG A 859 52.23 -32.69 29.89
N ASP A 860 52.10 -32.44 28.57
CA ASP A 860 52.82 -31.41 27.79
C ASP A 860 52.22 -31.02 26.41
N MET A 861 52.79 -29.94 25.83
CA MET A 861 52.86 -29.48 24.42
C MET A 861 51.68 -29.61 23.40
N ALA A 862 51.26 -28.42 22.91
CA ALA A 862 51.12 -27.99 21.50
C ALA A 862 50.07 -28.56 20.50
N ASN A 863 49.43 -27.62 19.80
CA ASN A 863 48.80 -27.66 18.45
C ASN A 863 47.51 -28.47 18.16
N SER A 864 46.70 -27.85 17.28
CA SER A 864 45.74 -28.42 16.32
C SER A 864 44.56 -29.30 16.77
N SER A 865 43.35 -28.80 16.49
CA SER A 865 42.13 -29.51 16.05
C SER A 865 41.23 -28.42 15.43
N GLU A 866 40.48 -28.54 14.32
CA GLU A 866 39.92 -29.67 13.55
C GLU A 866 38.88 -30.54 14.27
N GLN A 867 37.60 -30.30 13.92
CA GLN A 867 36.42 -31.19 13.85
C GLN A 867 36.17 -32.17 15.05
N GLN A 868 34.96 -32.26 15.64
CA GLN A 868 33.71 -32.68 15.00
C GLN A 868 32.46 -32.51 15.89
N SER A 869 31.34 -32.11 15.27
CA SER A 869 29.94 -32.55 15.51
C SER A 869 29.04 -31.70 14.57
N ARG A 870 28.08 -32.17 13.74
CA ARG A 870 27.29 -33.42 13.63
C ARG A 870 26.45 -33.74 14.89
N GLY A 871 25.12 -33.57 14.93
CA GLY A 871 24.19 -32.85 14.03
C GLY A 871 22.86 -33.58 13.72
N SER A 872 21.73 -32.86 13.67
CA SER A 872 20.41 -33.18 13.03
C SER A 872 19.51 -31.92 13.18
N ARG A 873 18.67 -31.41 12.25
CA ARG A 873 17.65 -31.97 11.30
C ARG A 873 16.45 -32.59 12.02
N ASN A 874 15.18 -32.36 11.65
CA ASN A 874 14.50 -31.70 10.50
C ASN A 874 13.31 -30.84 11.02
N GLY A 875 12.55 -30.06 10.24
CA GLY A 875 12.57 -29.73 8.80
C GLY A 875 11.21 -29.14 8.35
N SER A 876 11.07 -28.78 7.07
CA SER A 876 9.80 -28.39 6.44
C SER A 876 9.76 -28.83 4.97
N ASP A 877 8.57 -29.18 4.47
CA ASP A 877 8.42 -29.79 3.15
C ASP A 877 8.34 -28.78 1.99
N ARG A 878 8.94 -29.16 0.86
CA ARG A 878 8.84 -28.45 -0.43
C ARG A 878 8.04 -29.31 -1.41
N ILE A 879 7.15 -28.69 -2.17
CA ILE A 879 6.55 -29.33 -3.35
C ILE A 879 7.66 -29.56 -4.39
N GLU A 880 7.77 -30.80 -4.84
CA GLU A 880 8.90 -31.29 -5.63
C GLU A 880 8.60 -31.22 -7.13
N THR A 881 9.38 -30.42 -7.88
CA THR A 881 9.15 -30.22 -9.32
C THR A 881 9.83 -31.29 -10.18
N LEU A 882 9.45 -31.37 -11.46
CA LEU A 882 10.16 -32.17 -12.47
C LEU A 882 11.64 -31.74 -12.62
N TYR A 883 12.00 -30.50 -12.25
CA TYR A 883 13.39 -30.04 -12.22
C TYR A 883 14.15 -30.57 -10.99
N ASP A 884 13.50 -30.64 -9.82
CA ASP A 884 14.08 -31.26 -8.61
C ASP A 884 14.20 -32.79 -8.76
N GLN A 885 13.36 -33.41 -9.61
CA GLN A 885 13.50 -34.80 -10.06
C GLN A 885 14.65 -34.97 -11.05
N TYR A 886 14.88 -34.01 -11.96
CA TYR A 886 16.05 -34.02 -12.83
C TYR A 886 17.37 -33.88 -12.04
N GLN A 887 17.43 -32.95 -11.06
CA GLN A 887 18.64 -32.73 -10.26
C GLN A 887 19.05 -33.94 -9.42
N ARG A 888 18.12 -34.70 -8.82
CA ARG A 888 18.46 -35.93 -8.06
C ARG A 888 18.88 -37.12 -8.91
N ASN A 889 18.63 -37.08 -10.22
CA ASN A 889 19.10 -38.09 -11.16
C ASN A 889 20.49 -37.77 -11.76
N LEU A 890 21.13 -36.68 -11.31
CA LEU A 890 22.55 -36.45 -11.51
C LEU A 890 23.35 -37.20 -10.42
N PRO A 891 24.41 -37.94 -10.77
CA PRO A 891 25.16 -38.74 -9.80
C PRO A 891 25.86 -37.87 -8.75
N SER A 892 25.76 -38.25 -7.48
CA SER A 892 26.35 -37.54 -6.36
C SER A 892 27.89 -37.61 -6.38
N SER A 893 28.54 -36.46 -6.23
CA SER A 893 29.99 -36.32 -6.30
C SER A 893 30.70 -36.82 -5.02
N SER A 894 30.87 -38.15 -4.90
CA SER A 894 31.68 -38.76 -3.83
C SER A 894 32.57 -39.93 -4.28
N GLU A 895 32.58 -40.29 -5.57
CA GLU A 895 33.49 -41.29 -6.14
C GLU A 895 34.17 -40.80 -7.43
N GLU A 896 35.28 -41.46 -7.80
CA GLU A 896 36.12 -41.21 -8.98
C GLU A 896 36.73 -39.79 -9.16
N LYS A 897 37.69 -39.47 -8.30
CA LYS A 897 39.01 -39.08 -8.87
C LYS A 897 39.47 -40.23 -9.80
N SER A 898 39.93 -39.91 -11.01
CA SER A 898 40.55 -40.81 -12.03
C SER A 898 39.79 -41.25 -13.30
N SER A 899 38.64 -40.64 -13.69
CA SER A 899 38.01 -40.93 -15.00
C SER A 899 37.72 -39.74 -15.95
N LYS A 900 38.23 -38.52 -15.65
CA LYS A 900 38.07 -37.30 -16.48
C LYS A 900 38.45 -37.46 -17.97
N GLY A 901 39.27 -38.47 -18.35
CA GLY A 901 39.68 -38.73 -19.73
C GLY A 901 38.67 -39.47 -20.63
N LYS A 902 37.51 -39.95 -20.14
CA LYS A 902 36.57 -40.75 -20.95
C LYS A 902 35.18 -40.14 -21.18
N PHE A 903 34.66 -39.30 -20.28
CA PHE A 903 33.29 -38.78 -20.41
C PHE A 903 33.12 -37.76 -21.54
N HIS A 904 34.15 -36.94 -21.78
CA HIS A 904 34.19 -35.97 -22.89
C HIS A 904 33.98 -36.64 -24.27
N ASN A 905 34.35 -37.91 -24.43
CA ASN A 905 34.22 -38.69 -25.67
C ASN A 905 32.84 -39.35 -25.90
N ARG A 906 31.85 -39.15 -25.01
CA ARG A 906 30.48 -39.66 -25.20
C ARG A 906 29.44 -38.57 -25.47
N VAL A 907 29.48 -37.44 -24.77
CA VAL A 907 28.58 -36.30 -25.03
C VAL A 907 28.83 -35.72 -26.42
N ASP A 908 30.10 -35.49 -26.76
CA ASP A 908 30.55 -35.03 -28.08
C ASP A 908 30.17 -36.01 -29.21
N LYS A 909 30.03 -37.30 -28.91
CA LYS A 909 29.58 -38.33 -29.86
C LYS A 909 28.07 -38.31 -30.10
N PHE A 910 27.26 -37.85 -29.13
CA PHE A 910 25.82 -37.65 -29.30
C PHE A 910 25.53 -36.44 -30.18
N PHE A 911 26.21 -35.30 -29.91
CA PHE A 911 26.09 -34.09 -30.74
C PHE A 911 26.68 -34.24 -32.15
N LYS A 912 27.65 -35.15 -32.36
CA LYS A 912 28.16 -35.50 -33.71
C LYS A 912 27.31 -36.55 -34.44
N ALA A 913 26.37 -37.23 -33.79
CA ALA A 913 25.45 -38.18 -34.43
C ALA A 913 24.26 -37.46 -35.10
N ALA A 914 23.72 -36.41 -34.47
CA ALA A 914 22.61 -35.61 -35.01
C ALA A 914 22.94 -34.84 -36.32
N ALA A 915 24.21 -34.86 -36.76
CA ALA A 915 24.68 -34.27 -38.01
C ALA A 915 24.75 -35.25 -39.19
N ARG A 916 24.23 -36.49 -39.06
CA ARG A 916 24.11 -37.46 -40.17
C ARG A 916 22.76 -38.19 -40.15
N GLY A 917 21.77 -37.57 -40.77
CA GLY A 917 20.55 -38.24 -41.24
C GLY A 917 20.72 -38.74 -42.68
N ASP A 918 21.57 -39.74 -42.90
CA ASP A 918 21.67 -40.41 -44.20
C ASP A 918 20.42 -41.29 -44.43
N ASN A 919 19.80 -41.17 -45.60
CA ASN A 919 18.43 -41.64 -45.85
C ASN A 919 18.42 -42.91 -46.74
N PRO A 920 17.99 -44.09 -46.24
CA PRO A 920 17.73 -45.28 -47.05
C PRO A 920 16.23 -45.45 -47.36
N SER A 921 15.80 -46.03 -48.48
CA SER A 921 16.52 -46.41 -49.72
C SER A 921 15.52 -46.89 -50.80
N SER A 922 15.78 -46.61 -52.08
CA SER A 922 15.31 -47.44 -53.22
C SER A 922 15.92 -47.05 -54.58
N ASN A 923 16.91 -47.83 -55.04
CA ASN A 923 17.06 -48.36 -56.42
C ASN A 923 16.28 -47.65 -57.56
N LYS A 924 16.89 -47.14 -58.65
CA LYS A 924 17.74 -47.90 -59.61
C LYS A 924 18.47 -47.04 -60.69
N ASP A 925 19.52 -47.62 -61.28
CA ASP A 925 20.03 -47.57 -62.68
C ASP A 925 20.24 -46.23 -63.49
N GLN A 926 21.53 -45.86 -63.63
CA GLN A 926 22.31 -45.51 -64.86
C GLN A 926 22.09 -44.25 -65.75
N THR A 927 23.21 -43.87 -66.44
CA THR A 927 23.40 -42.93 -67.59
C THR A 927 23.16 -41.41 -67.35
N GLN A 928 24.15 -40.52 -67.53
CA GLN A 928 24.69 -39.88 -68.76
C GLN A 928 23.74 -38.85 -69.43
N ALA A 929 24.17 -37.65 -69.89
CA ALA A 929 25.48 -36.99 -69.88
C ALA A 929 25.38 -35.45 -70.08
N ASP A 930 26.56 -34.79 -70.06
CA ASP A 930 26.96 -33.56 -70.77
C ASP A 930 26.53 -32.13 -70.38
N ASN A 931 27.43 -31.24 -70.78
CA ASN A 931 27.59 -29.78 -70.62
C ASN A 931 27.60 -29.17 -72.05
N PRO A 932 27.91 -27.88 -72.30
CA PRO A 932 27.67 -26.62 -71.59
C PRO A 932 27.03 -25.54 -72.53
N ALA A 933 26.80 -24.31 -72.05
CA ALA A 933 26.92 -23.07 -72.86
C ALA A 933 26.82 -21.79 -72.00
N ALA A 934 27.23 -20.64 -72.53
CA ALA A 934 27.14 -19.32 -71.87
C ALA A 934 26.62 -18.20 -72.83
N PRO A 935 27.08 -16.93 -72.81
CA PRO A 935 26.26 -15.74 -72.46
C PRO A 935 26.14 -14.78 -73.68
N PRO A 936 26.11 -13.41 -73.63
CA PRO A 936 25.96 -12.41 -72.55
C PRO A 936 25.02 -11.20 -72.90
N ASN A 937 25.19 -10.10 -72.16
CA ASN A 937 24.79 -8.68 -72.40
C ASN A 937 23.42 -8.20 -71.86
N GLY A 938 23.30 -6.99 -71.29
CA GLY A 938 24.36 -6.05 -70.84
C GLY A 938 23.95 -4.57 -70.72
N LYS A 939 24.88 -3.75 -70.19
CA LYS A 939 24.92 -2.26 -70.12
C LYS A 939 24.02 -1.54 -69.08
N ALA A 940 24.44 -0.42 -68.47
CA ALA A 940 25.80 0.19 -68.33
C ALA A 940 25.85 1.38 -67.33
N THR A 941 27.03 1.59 -66.69
CA THR A 941 27.70 2.89 -66.32
C THR A 941 26.98 3.91 -65.40
N GLN A 942 27.62 4.72 -64.52
CA GLN A 942 29.02 4.94 -64.06
C GLN A 942 28.94 5.63 -62.65
N THR A 943 29.94 6.10 -61.87
CA THR A 943 31.42 6.36 -61.94
C THR A 943 31.97 6.25 -60.47
N GLN A 944 33.17 5.74 -60.17
CA GLN A 944 34.51 6.41 -60.06
C GLN A 944 34.62 7.59 -59.07
N ASN A 945 35.64 7.74 -58.23
CA ASN A 945 36.90 6.98 -57.93
C ASN A 945 37.16 7.03 -56.38
N ASN A 946 37.82 6.07 -55.72
CA ASN A 946 39.25 5.66 -55.76
C ASN A 946 40.24 6.82 -55.45
N SER A 947 41.34 6.62 -54.74
CA SER A 947 42.13 5.38 -54.50
C SER A 947 42.61 5.22 -53.03
N ASP A 948 43.73 4.53 -52.74
CA ASP A 948 44.02 3.08 -52.55
C ASP A 948 45.41 3.03 -51.82
N GLU A 949 46.05 1.99 -51.23
CA GLU A 949 45.86 0.53 -51.04
C GLU A 949 46.81 0.07 -49.87
N GLY A 950 46.65 -1.14 -49.30
CA GLY A 950 47.72 -1.92 -48.62
C GLY A 950 47.55 -2.16 -47.10
N SER A 951 47.77 -3.36 -46.53
CA SER A 951 48.20 -4.65 -47.12
C SER A 951 47.63 -5.88 -46.35
N SER A 952 47.80 -7.06 -46.95
CA SER A 952 47.06 -8.32 -46.75
C SER A 952 47.24 -9.11 -45.44
N SER A 953 46.21 -9.91 -45.08
CA SER A 953 46.36 -11.36 -44.83
C SER A 953 44.98 -12.09 -44.71
N GLN A 954 45.00 -13.42 -44.72
CA GLN A 954 43.88 -14.32 -45.05
C GLN A 954 42.76 -14.39 -43.97
N LYS A 955 41.48 -14.40 -44.39
CA LYS A 955 40.34 -14.87 -43.56
C LYS A 955 39.67 -16.13 -44.13
N ARG A 956 39.62 -17.18 -43.30
CA ARG A 956 39.02 -18.50 -43.58
C ARG A 956 37.49 -18.40 -43.42
N LYS A 957 36.70 -18.57 -44.48
CA LYS A 957 35.22 -18.47 -44.41
C LYS A 957 34.60 -19.64 -43.63
N ILE A 958 34.36 -19.44 -42.34
CA ILE A 958 33.46 -20.28 -41.55
C ILE A 958 32.01 -19.94 -41.92
N ARG A 959 31.20 -20.96 -42.21
CA ARG A 959 29.80 -20.82 -42.62
C ARG A 959 28.92 -20.56 -41.39
N LYS A 960 28.72 -19.29 -41.01
CA LYS A 960 27.75 -18.91 -39.95
C LYS A 960 26.35 -19.45 -40.31
N THR A 961 25.89 -20.48 -39.63
CA THR A 961 24.46 -20.80 -39.54
C THR A 961 23.79 -19.73 -38.69
N TYR A 962 23.08 -18.81 -39.33
CA TYR A 962 22.27 -17.80 -38.65
C TYR A 962 21.05 -18.46 -37.99
N SER A 963 21.18 -18.87 -36.73
CA SER A 963 20.01 -18.93 -35.85
C SER A 963 19.52 -17.51 -35.60
N HIS A 964 18.23 -17.25 -35.77
CA HIS A 964 17.64 -16.00 -35.28
C HIS A 964 17.83 -15.91 -33.76
N PRO A 965 17.96 -14.71 -33.18
CA PRO A 965 17.90 -14.57 -31.73
C PRO A 965 16.57 -15.15 -31.23
N PRO A 966 16.55 -15.91 -30.12
CA PRO A 966 15.32 -16.50 -29.59
C PRO A 966 14.33 -15.37 -29.27
N LYS A 967 13.09 -15.49 -29.76
CA LYS A 967 12.02 -14.52 -29.50
C LYS A 967 11.77 -14.51 -27.98
N VAL A 968 12.14 -13.42 -27.32
CA VAL A 968 11.94 -13.24 -25.89
C VAL A 968 10.46 -12.94 -25.65
N ARG A 969 9.88 -13.50 -24.58
CA ARG A 969 8.43 -13.50 -24.31
C ARG A 969 8.18 -13.43 -22.81
N GLY A 970 7.21 -12.62 -22.37
CA GLY A 970 6.84 -12.49 -20.97
C GLY A 970 7.82 -11.67 -20.13
N PHE A 971 8.72 -10.92 -20.78
CA PHE A 971 9.73 -10.04 -20.18
C PHE A 971 9.60 -8.59 -20.64
N GLU A 972 8.50 -8.23 -21.29
CA GLU A 972 8.29 -6.92 -21.92
C GLU A 972 8.32 -5.76 -20.88
N TYR A 973 7.96 -6.07 -19.63
CA TYR A 973 8.11 -5.16 -18.49
C TYR A 973 9.58 -5.09 -17.99
N ASP A 974 10.25 -6.22 -17.80
CA ASP A 974 11.62 -6.30 -17.32
C ASP A 974 12.64 -5.70 -18.30
N GLU A 975 12.44 -5.93 -19.60
CA GLU A 975 13.21 -5.29 -20.66
C GLU A 975 13.03 -3.77 -20.60
N ARG A 976 11.79 -3.28 -20.48
CA ARG A 976 11.53 -1.85 -20.34
C ARG A 976 12.11 -1.26 -19.05
N SER A 977 12.07 -2.01 -17.94
CA SER A 977 12.68 -1.63 -16.66
C SER A 977 14.19 -1.44 -16.80
N LEU A 978 14.90 -2.45 -17.31
CA LEU A 978 16.35 -2.39 -17.51
C LEU A 978 16.75 -1.38 -18.59
N GLU A 979 15.94 -1.21 -19.64
CA GLU A 979 16.16 -0.16 -20.66
C GLU A 979 16.05 1.24 -20.03
N MET A 980 15.06 1.50 -19.18
CA MET A 980 14.95 2.76 -18.43
C MET A 980 16.14 2.94 -17.48
N MET A 981 16.49 1.92 -16.67
CA MET A 981 17.68 1.99 -15.80
C MET A 981 18.98 2.29 -16.55
N LEU A 982 19.15 1.78 -17.78
CA LEU A 982 20.29 2.07 -18.64
C LEU A 982 20.21 3.47 -19.27
N LEU A 983 19.06 3.87 -19.82
CA LEU A 983 18.94 5.05 -20.69
C LEU A 983 18.52 6.34 -19.98
N GLU A 984 17.85 6.28 -18.83
CA GLU A 984 17.41 7.49 -18.12
C GLU A 984 18.58 8.18 -17.41
N GLY A 985 18.77 9.47 -17.69
CA GLY A 985 19.87 10.28 -17.16
C GLY A 985 20.04 11.56 -17.95
N GLY A 986 19.69 12.70 -17.36
CA GLY A 986 19.80 14.01 -18.01
C GLY A 986 21.22 14.56 -17.94
N LYS A 987 21.81 14.85 -19.11
CA LYS A 987 23.10 15.53 -19.37
C LYS A 987 24.39 14.91 -18.80
N ASP A 988 24.39 14.33 -17.60
CA ASP A 988 25.59 13.73 -17.02
C ASP A 988 25.81 12.29 -17.52
N ASN A 989 26.96 12.04 -18.14
CA ASN A 989 27.42 10.71 -18.55
C ASN A 989 27.94 9.89 -17.34
N SER A 990 27.12 9.74 -16.30
CA SER A 990 27.49 8.98 -15.11
C SER A 990 27.63 7.48 -15.39
N PHE A 991 28.52 6.84 -14.63
CA PHE A 991 28.73 5.39 -14.67
C PHE A 991 27.67 4.66 -13.84
N LYS A 992 27.11 3.57 -14.38
CA LYS A 992 25.98 2.83 -13.80
C LYS A 992 26.37 1.40 -13.42
N THR A 993 25.83 0.92 -12.30
CA THR A 993 25.82 -0.49 -11.91
C THR A 993 24.38 -0.95 -11.67
N ILE A 994 24.03 -2.13 -12.17
CA ILE A 994 22.68 -2.73 -12.10
C ILE A 994 22.83 -4.22 -11.76
N GLY A 995 21.98 -4.78 -10.91
CA GLY A 995 22.04 -6.18 -10.49
C GLY A 995 20.75 -6.93 -10.79
N VAL A 996 20.79 -7.91 -11.69
CA VAL A 996 19.65 -8.76 -12.06
C VAL A 996 19.69 -10.03 -11.23
N VAL A 997 18.80 -10.15 -10.26
CA VAL A 997 18.79 -11.24 -9.27
C VAL A 997 17.51 -12.06 -9.33
N GLY A 998 17.59 -13.35 -8.98
CA GLY A 998 16.43 -14.26 -9.00
C GLY A 998 16.83 -15.73 -9.13
N PRO A 999 15.88 -16.68 -9.04
CA PRO A 999 16.17 -18.12 -8.99
C PRO A 999 16.83 -18.70 -10.26
N PRO A 1000 17.33 -19.95 -10.21
CA PRO A 1000 17.73 -20.70 -11.39
C PRO A 1000 16.60 -20.81 -12.42
N GLY A 1001 16.91 -20.82 -13.72
CA GLY A 1001 15.93 -21.00 -14.78
C GLY A 1001 14.94 -19.84 -15.01
N VAL A 1002 14.95 -18.79 -14.17
CA VAL A 1002 14.00 -17.65 -14.22
C VAL A 1002 14.24 -16.69 -15.40
N GLY A 1003 15.31 -16.86 -16.17
CA GLY A 1003 15.53 -16.14 -17.43
C GLY A 1003 16.50 -14.93 -17.39
N LYS A 1004 17.21 -14.68 -16.28
CA LYS A 1004 18.16 -13.55 -16.11
C LYS A 1004 19.10 -13.35 -17.31
N THR A 1005 19.77 -14.42 -17.71
CA THR A 1005 20.68 -14.47 -18.87
C THR A 1005 19.97 -14.10 -20.17
N THR A 1006 18.76 -14.62 -20.41
CA THR A 1006 17.94 -14.33 -21.59
C THR A 1006 17.55 -12.85 -21.65
N LEU A 1007 17.05 -12.31 -20.54
CA LEU A 1007 16.72 -10.89 -20.39
C LEU A 1007 17.92 -10.00 -20.66
N CYS A 1008 19.10 -10.31 -20.09
CA CYS A 1008 20.31 -9.52 -20.30
C CYS A 1008 20.83 -9.60 -21.75
N LYS A 1009 20.69 -10.74 -22.44
CA LYS A 1009 21.01 -10.84 -23.88
C LYS A 1009 20.01 -10.05 -24.74
N SER A 1010 18.73 -10.02 -24.37
CA SER A 1010 17.73 -9.16 -25.02
C SER A 1010 18.07 -7.68 -24.85
N ILE A 1011 18.46 -7.27 -23.63
CA ILE A 1011 18.91 -5.90 -23.33
C ILE A 1011 20.17 -5.50 -24.11
N LEU A 1012 21.14 -6.40 -24.30
CA LEU A 1012 22.25 -6.12 -25.19
C LEU A 1012 21.78 -5.91 -26.63
N GLU A 1013 20.81 -6.68 -27.12
CA GLU A 1013 20.30 -6.58 -28.50
C GLU A 1013 19.22 -5.51 -28.73
N ASN A 1014 18.75 -4.83 -27.68
CA ASN A 1014 17.79 -3.72 -27.78
C ASN A 1014 18.37 -2.55 -28.60
N GLU A 1015 17.63 -2.08 -29.60
CA GLU A 1015 18.06 -1.05 -30.54
C GLU A 1015 18.33 0.33 -29.90
N ARG A 1016 17.67 0.67 -28.79
CA ARG A 1016 17.92 1.92 -28.06
C ARG A 1016 19.15 1.81 -27.15
N VAL A 1017 19.41 0.62 -26.60
CA VAL A 1017 20.66 0.29 -25.89
C VAL A 1017 21.83 0.30 -26.86
N LYS A 1018 21.76 -0.39 -28.00
CA LYS A 1018 22.77 -0.39 -29.08
C LYS A 1018 23.19 1.02 -29.51
N ARG A 1019 22.23 1.90 -29.79
CA ARG A 1019 22.48 3.30 -30.19
C ARG A 1019 23.16 4.13 -29.09
N SER A 1020 23.02 3.73 -27.83
CA SER A 1020 23.55 4.44 -26.67
C SER A 1020 24.89 3.89 -26.19
N TYR A 1021 25.18 2.61 -26.43
CA TYR A 1021 26.35 1.89 -25.93
C TYR A 1021 27.15 1.28 -27.09
N GLY A 1022 28.06 2.09 -27.65
CA GLY A 1022 28.87 1.75 -28.83
C GLY A 1022 29.94 0.66 -28.63
N ARG A 1023 30.05 0.08 -27.43
CA ARG A 1023 30.68 -1.21 -27.16
C ARG A 1023 29.80 -2.00 -26.18
N ARG A 1024 29.50 -3.26 -26.52
CA ARG A 1024 28.78 -4.20 -25.66
C ARG A 1024 29.70 -5.40 -25.41
N ILE A 1025 29.79 -5.84 -24.15
CA ILE A 1025 30.71 -6.89 -23.70
C ILE A 1025 29.92 -7.84 -22.80
N TRP A 1026 30.17 -9.13 -22.91
CA TRP A 1026 29.54 -10.18 -22.13
C TRP A 1026 30.61 -11.08 -21.52
N VAL A 1027 30.65 -11.19 -20.20
CA VAL A 1027 31.59 -12.04 -19.46
C VAL A 1027 30.78 -13.08 -18.71
N SER A 1028 30.93 -14.35 -19.04
CA SER A 1028 30.35 -15.44 -18.25
C SER A 1028 31.37 -15.96 -17.24
N LEU A 1029 30.95 -16.02 -15.97
CA LEU A 1029 31.79 -16.42 -14.85
C LEU A 1029 31.56 -17.90 -14.51
N PRO A 1030 32.58 -18.63 -14.03
CA PRO A 1030 32.43 -20.01 -13.63
C PRO A 1030 31.76 -20.13 -12.25
N GLU A 1031 30.96 -21.17 -12.06
CA GLU A 1031 30.21 -21.43 -10.81
C GLU A 1031 31.11 -21.70 -9.59
N LYS A 1032 32.38 -22.09 -9.82
CA LYS A 1032 33.52 -22.03 -8.89
C LYS A 1032 34.83 -21.79 -9.66
N PRO A 1033 35.79 -21.01 -9.14
CA PRO A 1033 37.14 -20.90 -9.70
C PRO A 1033 38.06 -22.04 -9.19
N GLU A 1034 38.65 -22.82 -10.09
CA GLU A 1034 39.71 -23.79 -9.80
C GLU A 1034 40.81 -23.72 -10.90
N ASP A 1035 41.98 -23.20 -10.52
CA ASP A 1035 43.32 -23.22 -11.15
C ASP A 1035 43.54 -22.81 -12.64
N GLU A 1036 44.76 -22.33 -12.90
CA GLU A 1036 45.22 -21.79 -14.18
C GLU A 1036 45.49 -22.86 -15.25
N THR A 1037 45.07 -22.63 -16.50
CA THR A 1037 45.92 -22.95 -17.68
C THR A 1037 45.45 -22.29 -19.00
N THR A 1038 46.36 -21.56 -19.64
CA THR A 1038 46.48 -21.23 -21.08
C THR A 1038 45.23 -21.25 -21.98
N LEU A 1039 44.85 -20.07 -22.50
CA LEU A 1039 44.00 -19.91 -23.69
C LEU A 1039 44.79 -20.15 -24.98
N ASP A 1040 44.07 -20.27 -26.11
CA ASP A 1040 44.56 -19.64 -27.34
C ASP A 1040 43.44 -19.01 -28.23
N HIS A 1041 43.79 -17.93 -28.93
CA HIS A 1041 43.09 -17.23 -30.02
C HIS A 1041 41.53 -17.06 -30.02
N ALA A 1042 41.06 -15.84 -29.74
CA ALA A 1042 39.79 -15.31 -30.29
C ALA A 1042 39.84 -13.79 -30.50
N GLY A 1043 39.97 -13.34 -31.76
CA GLY A 1043 39.87 -11.92 -32.12
C GLY A 1043 38.44 -11.52 -32.49
N ALA A 1044 37.76 -10.78 -31.62
CA ALA A 1044 36.34 -10.42 -31.79
C ALA A 1044 36.13 -9.14 -32.63
N THR A 1045 35.84 -9.31 -33.92
CA THR A 1045 35.21 -8.26 -34.74
C THR A 1045 33.68 -8.35 -34.64
N GLU A 1046 33.04 -7.19 -34.47
CA GLU A 1046 31.58 -6.94 -34.40
C GLU A 1046 30.91 -7.14 -33.01
N ASP A 1047 30.46 -6.01 -32.48
CA ASP A 1047 29.30 -5.76 -31.61
C ASP A 1047 29.10 -6.42 -30.23
N ILE A 1048 29.38 -7.71 -30.02
CA ILE A 1048 29.43 -8.30 -28.67
C ILE A 1048 30.71 -9.11 -28.51
N VAL A 1049 31.53 -8.72 -27.54
CA VAL A 1049 32.70 -9.50 -27.13
C VAL A 1049 32.26 -10.46 -26.01
N GLU A 1050 31.96 -11.71 -26.36
CA GLU A 1050 31.77 -12.78 -25.36
C GLU A 1050 33.13 -13.28 -24.85
N LEU A 1051 33.31 -13.32 -23.54
CA LEU A 1051 34.55 -13.69 -22.85
C LEU A 1051 34.29 -14.77 -21.79
N ILE A 1052 35.18 -15.76 -21.78
CA ILE A 1052 35.30 -16.77 -20.71
C ILE A 1052 36.40 -16.29 -19.76
N TYR A 1053 36.17 -16.44 -18.46
CA TYR A 1053 36.99 -15.82 -17.42
C TYR A 1053 38.45 -16.31 -17.37
N ASP A 1054 39.35 -15.34 -17.22
CA ASP A 1054 40.78 -15.48 -16.88
C ASP A 1054 41.08 -14.26 -16.00
N GLU A 1055 41.47 -14.48 -14.73
CA GLU A 1055 41.70 -13.41 -13.75
C GLU A 1055 42.70 -12.36 -14.25
N HIS A 1056 43.69 -12.80 -15.03
CA HIS A 1056 44.76 -11.95 -15.55
C HIS A 1056 44.33 -11.13 -16.79
N LYS A 1057 43.11 -11.32 -17.30
CA LYS A 1057 42.60 -10.66 -18.51
C LYS A 1057 41.50 -9.64 -18.30
N LEU A 1058 40.70 -9.75 -17.24
CA LEU A 1058 39.68 -8.72 -16.96
C LEU A 1058 40.34 -7.33 -16.78
N PRO A 1059 41.40 -7.15 -15.96
CA PRO A 1059 42.11 -5.85 -15.88
C PRO A 1059 42.67 -5.38 -17.22
N ARG A 1060 43.21 -6.28 -18.06
CA ARG A 1060 43.73 -5.92 -19.39
C ARG A 1060 42.64 -5.44 -20.36
N LEU A 1061 41.44 -6.03 -20.28
CA LEU A 1061 40.30 -5.63 -21.10
C LEU A 1061 39.71 -4.28 -20.66
N LEU A 1062 39.60 -4.04 -19.36
CA LEU A 1062 39.06 -2.78 -18.81
C LEU A 1062 40.01 -1.60 -19.05
N ARG A 1063 41.31 -1.87 -19.21
CA ARG A 1063 42.35 -0.91 -19.63
C ARG A 1063 42.45 -0.68 -21.15
N ASP A 1064 41.63 -1.34 -21.97
CA ASP A 1064 41.61 -1.11 -23.44
C ASP A 1064 41.30 0.36 -23.75
N GLN A 1065 42.14 0.99 -24.56
CA GLN A 1065 41.97 2.38 -24.99
C GLN A 1065 40.62 2.59 -25.70
N GLN A 1066 40.08 1.58 -26.38
CA GLN A 1066 38.77 1.68 -27.05
C GLN A 1066 37.60 1.91 -26.09
N LEU A 1067 37.72 1.52 -24.81
CA LEU A 1067 36.72 1.84 -23.78
C LEU A 1067 36.78 3.31 -23.31
N LYS A 1068 37.88 4.02 -23.59
CA LYS A 1068 38.01 5.47 -23.30
C LYS A 1068 37.37 6.34 -24.37
N GLU A 1069 37.13 5.79 -25.56
CA GLU A 1069 36.60 6.52 -26.71
C GLU A 1069 35.06 6.56 -26.76
N LYS A 1070 34.38 5.52 -26.26
CA LYS A 1070 32.93 5.32 -26.44
C LYS A 1070 32.24 4.83 -25.16
N LYS A 1071 30.98 5.22 -24.98
CA LYS A 1071 30.11 4.69 -23.91
C LYS A 1071 29.92 3.18 -24.09
N TYR A 1072 30.14 2.41 -23.02
CA TYR A 1072 30.15 0.93 -23.07
C TYR A 1072 29.18 0.28 -22.06
N LEU A 1073 28.74 -0.93 -22.37
CA LEU A 1073 27.90 -1.76 -21.49
C LEU A 1073 28.55 -3.15 -21.34
N ILE A 1074 28.82 -3.56 -20.10
CA ILE A 1074 29.36 -4.87 -19.75
C ILE A 1074 28.28 -5.65 -19.01
N VAL A 1075 28.09 -6.93 -19.33
CA VAL A 1075 27.32 -7.88 -18.52
C VAL A 1075 28.29 -8.88 -17.90
N LEU A 1076 28.19 -9.09 -16.58
CA LEU A 1076 28.79 -10.20 -15.86
C LEU A 1076 27.67 -11.20 -15.56
N ASP A 1077 27.69 -12.37 -16.21
CA ASP A 1077 26.63 -13.38 -16.07
C ASP A 1077 27.05 -14.47 -15.07
N ASP A 1078 26.11 -14.79 -14.18
CA ASP A 1078 26.14 -15.83 -13.15
C ASP A 1078 27.24 -15.66 -12.07
N VAL A 1079 27.31 -14.47 -11.46
CA VAL A 1079 28.10 -14.25 -10.23
C VAL A 1079 27.55 -15.16 -9.11
N GLY A 1080 28.28 -16.22 -8.80
CA GLY A 1080 27.96 -17.17 -7.73
C GLY A 1080 28.36 -16.70 -6.32
N GLU A 1081 27.96 -17.48 -5.31
CA GLU A 1081 28.36 -17.27 -3.92
C GLU A 1081 29.75 -17.85 -3.65
N GLY A 1082 30.78 -17.02 -3.75
CA GLY A 1082 32.12 -17.34 -3.25
C GLY A 1082 32.23 -17.23 -1.73
N GLU A 1083 32.92 -18.17 -1.09
CA GLU A 1083 33.19 -18.19 0.37
C GLU A 1083 34.25 -17.16 0.81
N ILE A 1084 34.94 -16.50 -0.12
CA ILE A 1084 36.10 -15.64 0.14
C ILE A 1084 35.85 -14.20 -0.35
N ASP A 1085 35.96 -13.22 0.54
CA ASP A 1085 35.72 -11.81 0.21
C ASP A 1085 36.75 -11.21 -0.77
N SER A 1086 37.92 -11.84 -0.94
CA SER A 1086 38.92 -11.41 -1.93
C SER A 1086 38.39 -11.41 -3.36
N TYR A 1087 37.55 -12.39 -3.73
CA TYR A 1087 36.95 -12.49 -5.07
C TYR A 1087 36.05 -11.29 -5.39
N TYR A 1088 35.13 -10.95 -4.47
CA TYR A 1088 34.26 -9.78 -4.63
C TYR A 1088 35.05 -8.47 -4.59
N ASN A 1089 36.08 -8.38 -3.75
CA ASN A 1089 36.94 -7.20 -3.69
C ASN A 1089 37.77 -7.02 -4.97
N ALA A 1090 38.25 -8.09 -5.59
CA ALA A 1090 38.97 -8.04 -6.87
C ALA A 1090 38.04 -7.60 -8.02
N LEU A 1091 36.83 -8.17 -8.10
CA LEU A 1091 35.80 -7.70 -9.03
C LEU A 1091 35.46 -6.23 -8.79
N LYS A 1092 35.23 -5.82 -7.55
CA LYS A 1092 34.88 -4.45 -7.19
C LYS A 1092 35.98 -3.45 -7.56
N ALA A 1093 37.25 -3.77 -7.27
CA ALA A 1093 38.41 -2.95 -7.63
C ALA A 1093 38.51 -2.71 -9.15
N CYS A 1094 38.25 -3.74 -9.97
CA CYS A 1094 38.19 -3.62 -11.42
C CYS A 1094 37.16 -2.56 -11.89
N PHE A 1095 36.08 -2.33 -11.14
CA PHE A 1095 34.99 -1.41 -11.51
C PHE A 1095 35.02 -0.08 -10.77
N SER A 1096 35.63 0.01 -9.58
CA SER A 1096 35.86 1.28 -8.87
C SER A 1096 36.98 2.09 -9.53
N ASP A 1097 38.09 1.47 -9.90
CA ASP A 1097 39.34 2.21 -10.13
C ASP A 1097 39.95 2.04 -11.53
N GLU A 1098 39.69 0.93 -12.24
CA GLU A 1098 40.30 0.67 -13.56
C GLU A 1098 39.43 1.06 -14.77
N LEU A 1099 38.11 1.08 -14.63
CA LEU A 1099 37.19 1.40 -15.72
C LEU A 1099 37.15 2.91 -16.05
N PRO A 1100 37.25 3.33 -17.33
CA PRO A 1100 37.12 4.73 -17.71
C PRO A 1100 35.67 5.21 -17.59
N LYS A 1101 35.42 6.29 -16.84
CA LYS A 1101 34.05 6.77 -16.54
C LYS A 1101 33.67 8.04 -17.29
N GLU A 1102 34.63 8.71 -17.94
CA GLU A 1102 34.50 10.01 -18.60
C GLU A 1102 33.48 10.06 -19.76
N LYS A 1103 33.28 8.94 -20.47
CA LYS A 1103 32.27 8.81 -21.55
C LYS A 1103 30.94 8.22 -21.06
N GLY A 1104 30.85 7.94 -19.76
CA GLY A 1104 29.82 7.07 -19.19
C GLY A 1104 30.03 5.60 -19.54
N GLY A 1105 29.39 4.74 -18.76
CA GLY A 1105 29.43 3.29 -18.94
C GLY A 1105 28.42 2.60 -18.05
N ALA A 1106 28.17 1.33 -18.27
CA ALA A 1106 27.27 0.53 -17.45
C ALA A 1106 27.81 -0.89 -17.24
N VAL A 1107 27.58 -1.42 -16.04
CA VAL A 1107 27.82 -2.84 -15.70
C VAL A 1107 26.51 -3.45 -15.18
N ILE A 1108 26.06 -4.51 -15.83
CA ILE A 1108 24.99 -5.39 -15.33
C ILE A 1108 25.64 -6.61 -14.70
N VAL A 1109 25.18 -7.01 -13.51
CA VAL A 1109 25.59 -8.25 -12.84
C VAL A 1109 24.37 -9.16 -12.72
N THR A 1110 24.42 -10.37 -13.27
CA THR A 1110 23.40 -11.39 -13.01
C THR A 1110 23.85 -12.30 -11.88
N SER A 1111 22.95 -12.63 -10.95
CA SER A 1111 23.25 -13.54 -9.85
C SER A 1111 22.04 -14.34 -9.39
N ARG A 1112 22.30 -15.45 -8.70
CA ARG A 1112 21.31 -16.28 -8.00
C ARG A 1112 21.12 -15.85 -6.54
N SER A 1113 22.06 -15.06 -6.01
CA SER A 1113 22.11 -14.53 -4.65
C SER A 1113 22.04 -13.02 -4.69
N GLU A 1114 21.19 -12.41 -3.84
CA GLU A 1114 21.12 -10.95 -3.78
C GLU A 1114 22.34 -10.38 -3.05
N GLU A 1115 22.87 -11.13 -2.10
CA GLU A 1115 24.03 -10.84 -1.28
C GLU A 1115 25.31 -10.82 -2.13
N ALA A 1116 25.47 -11.81 -3.02
CA ALA A 1116 26.58 -11.84 -3.98
C ALA A 1116 26.53 -10.65 -4.95
N ALA A 1117 25.34 -10.26 -5.44
CA ALA A 1117 25.17 -9.07 -6.27
C ALA A 1117 25.51 -7.77 -5.50
N LYS A 1118 24.98 -7.59 -4.29
CA LYS A 1118 25.27 -6.44 -3.41
C LYS A 1118 26.76 -6.29 -3.13
N LYS A 1119 27.50 -7.38 -2.91
CA LYS A 1119 28.96 -7.33 -2.70
C LYS A 1119 29.71 -6.70 -3.89
N VAL A 1120 29.25 -6.93 -5.13
CA VAL A 1120 29.85 -6.36 -6.35
C VAL A 1120 29.38 -4.93 -6.62
N ILE A 1121 28.06 -4.67 -6.61
CA ILE A 1121 27.49 -3.39 -7.10
C ILE A 1121 27.00 -2.41 -6.02
N GLY A 1122 26.92 -2.85 -4.76
CA GLY A 1122 26.26 -2.13 -3.66
C GLY A 1122 24.74 -2.27 -3.63
N ASP A 1123 24.10 -1.72 -2.60
CA ASP A 1123 22.66 -1.90 -2.32
C ASP A 1123 21.70 -1.09 -3.21
N LYS A 1124 22.14 -0.68 -4.40
CA LYS A 1124 21.37 0.20 -5.31
C LYS A 1124 21.23 -0.42 -6.70
N HIS A 1125 20.06 -0.20 -7.32
CA HIS A 1125 19.70 -0.69 -8.66
C HIS A 1125 19.66 -2.23 -8.80
N LEU A 1126 19.04 -2.92 -7.83
CA LEU A 1126 18.71 -4.34 -7.94
C LEU A 1126 17.36 -4.52 -8.65
N HIS A 1127 17.36 -5.22 -9.79
CA HIS A 1127 16.19 -5.68 -10.53
C HIS A 1127 15.91 -7.15 -10.19
N ARG A 1128 14.78 -7.43 -9.53
CA ARG A 1128 14.42 -8.79 -9.07
C ARG A 1128 13.53 -9.47 -10.09
N LEU A 1129 14.05 -10.50 -10.76
CA LEU A 1129 13.35 -11.24 -11.80
C LEU A 1129 12.53 -12.38 -11.20
N LEU A 1130 11.22 -12.31 -11.35
CA LEU A 1130 10.25 -13.29 -10.85
C LEU A 1130 9.92 -14.35 -11.93
N PRO A 1131 9.38 -15.53 -11.56
CA PRO A 1131 8.81 -16.46 -12.53
C PRO A 1131 7.66 -15.82 -13.32
N LEU A 1132 7.43 -16.29 -14.55
CA LEU A 1132 6.36 -15.78 -15.41
C LEU A 1132 4.99 -16.00 -14.76
N SER A 1133 4.17 -14.96 -14.78
CA SER A 1133 2.77 -14.97 -14.34
C SER A 1133 1.75 -15.20 -15.48
N ASP A 1134 2.20 -15.20 -16.74
CA ASP A 1134 1.37 -15.43 -17.92
C ASP A 1134 1.49 -16.88 -18.44
N PRO A 1135 0.40 -17.69 -18.42
CA PRO A 1135 0.38 -19.02 -19.03
C PRO A 1135 0.70 -19.00 -20.52
N LYS A 1136 0.32 -17.94 -21.26
CA LYS A 1136 0.50 -17.86 -22.71
C LYS A 1136 1.96 -17.68 -23.09
N SER A 1137 2.71 -16.84 -22.40
CA SER A 1137 4.16 -16.69 -22.57
C SER A 1137 4.90 -17.99 -22.21
N CYS A 1138 4.50 -18.66 -21.13
CA CYS A 1138 5.02 -19.99 -20.78
C CYS A 1138 4.76 -21.03 -21.88
N TRP A 1139 3.52 -21.09 -22.40
CA TRP A 1139 3.12 -21.94 -23.52
C TRP A 1139 3.94 -21.67 -24.78
N LEU A 1140 4.14 -20.40 -25.13
CA LEU A 1140 4.87 -20.01 -26.33
C LEU A 1140 6.38 -20.36 -26.23
N ILE A 1141 7.00 -20.19 -25.06
CA ILE A 1141 8.39 -20.62 -24.79
C ILE A 1141 8.55 -22.14 -24.87
N TYR A 1142 7.52 -22.89 -24.47
CA TYR A 1142 7.46 -24.33 -24.63
C TYR A 1142 7.28 -24.75 -26.10
N THR A 1143 6.38 -24.13 -26.85
CA THR A 1143 6.16 -24.47 -28.27
C THR A 1143 7.34 -24.08 -29.16
N ASP A 1144 8.00 -22.95 -28.89
CA ASP A 1144 9.26 -22.56 -29.57
C ASP A 1144 10.38 -23.59 -29.37
N ALA A 1145 10.26 -24.45 -28.34
CA ALA A 1145 11.19 -25.53 -28.02
C ALA A 1145 10.72 -26.92 -28.49
N VAL A 1146 9.58 -27.04 -29.19
CA VAL A 1146 9.12 -28.30 -29.82
C VAL A 1146 9.20 -28.20 -31.34
N GLU A 1147 10.24 -28.80 -31.92
CA GLU A 1147 10.37 -28.89 -33.38
C GLU A 1147 9.13 -29.56 -34.03
N GLY A 1148 8.72 -29.02 -35.19
CA GLY A 1148 7.56 -29.52 -35.93
C GLY A 1148 6.21 -29.25 -35.25
N PHE A 1149 6.05 -28.09 -34.63
CA PHE A 1149 4.73 -27.44 -34.46
C PHE A 1149 4.48 -26.44 -35.60
N PRO A 1150 3.21 -26.17 -35.99
CA PRO A 1150 2.88 -25.06 -36.89
C PRO A 1150 3.21 -23.70 -36.26
N THR A 1151 3.13 -22.64 -37.07
CA THR A 1151 3.61 -21.29 -36.73
C THR A 1151 3.02 -20.71 -35.44
N PRO A 1152 3.79 -19.91 -34.66
CA PRO A 1152 3.50 -19.67 -33.24
C PRO A 1152 2.27 -18.81 -32.90
N GLU A 1153 1.49 -18.42 -33.90
CA GLU A 1153 0.32 -17.54 -33.76
C GLU A 1153 -1.01 -18.30 -33.88
N ASP A 1154 -1.01 -19.52 -34.44
CA ASP A 1154 -2.19 -20.38 -34.63
C ASP A 1154 -2.30 -21.54 -33.61
N ALA A 1155 -1.36 -21.64 -32.66
CA ALA A 1155 -1.21 -22.79 -31.75
C ALA A 1155 -2.21 -22.78 -30.56
N THR A 1156 -3.50 -22.97 -30.85
CA THR A 1156 -4.61 -22.97 -29.88
C THR A 1156 -4.64 -24.21 -28.98
N ALA A 1157 -3.84 -24.19 -27.90
CA ALA A 1157 -4.11 -25.00 -26.72
C ALA A 1157 -5.32 -24.45 -25.94
N SER A 1158 -5.98 -25.28 -25.12
CA SER A 1158 -6.94 -24.79 -24.12
C SER A 1158 -6.22 -24.04 -23.00
N LYS A 1159 -6.95 -23.18 -22.28
CA LYS A 1159 -6.46 -22.43 -21.11
C LYS A 1159 -5.81 -23.37 -20.10
N ASP A 1160 -6.52 -24.43 -19.74
CA ASP A 1160 -6.10 -25.50 -18.82
C ASP A 1160 -4.77 -26.17 -19.21
N VAL A 1161 -4.48 -26.37 -20.50
CA VAL A 1161 -3.19 -26.96 -20.95
C VAL A 1161 -2.03 -25.97 -20.80
N MET A 1162 -2.27 -24.66 -20.99
CA MET A 1162 -1.26 -23.63 -20.73
C MET A 1162 -1.00 -23.48 -19.22
N GLU A 1163 -2.05 -23.53 -18.41
CA GLU A 1163 -1.98 -23.46 -16.95
C GLU A 1163 -1.34 -24.71 -16.33
N GLU A 1164 -1.62 -25.92 -16.85
CA GLU A 1164 -0.97 -27.15 -16.38
C GLU A 1164 0.53 -27.15 -16.71
N LEU A 1165 0.91 -26.68 -17.90
CA LEU A 1165 2.32 -26.48 -18.27
C LEU A 1165 3.00 -25.47 -17.33
N MET A 1166 2.37 -24.31 -17.09
CA MET A 1166 2.88 -23.27 -16.21
C MET A 1166 3.03 -23.75 -14.77
N LYS A 1167 2.07 -24.53 -14.27
CA LYS A 1167 2.13 -25.19 -12.96
C LYS A 1167 3.29 -26.20 -12.89
N LYS A 1168 3.51 -27.00 -13.96
CA LYS A 1168 4.63 -27.94 -14.05
C LYS A 1168 6.00 -27.27 -14.24
N SER A 1169 6.04 -26.04 -14.78
CA SER A 1169 7.27 -25.24 -14.92
C SER A 1169 7.56 -24.35 -13.72
N GLY A 1170 6.61 -24.19 -12.78
CA GLY A 1170 6.70 -23.20 -11.71
C GLY A 1170 6.80 -21.76 -12.24
N GLY A 1171 6.26 -21.49 -13.42
CA GLY A 1171 6.46 -20.23 -14.16
C GLY A 1171 7.88 -20.01 -14.71
N LEU A 1172 8.83 -20.94 -14.52
CA LEU A 1172 10.23 -20.75 -14.94
C LEU A 1172 10.40 -20.98 -16.47
N PRO A 1173 10.87 -19.98 -17.24
CA PRO A 1173 11.14 -20.13 -18.67
C PRO A 1173 12.06 -21.31 -19.02
N GLY A 1174 13.11 -21.53 -18.21
CA GLY A 1174 14.04 -22.63 -18.40
C GLY A 1174 13.37 -24.00 -18.27
N ALA A 1175 12.43 -24.16 -17.34
CA ALA A 1175 11.68 -25.41 -17.17
C ALA A 1175 10.66 -25.61 -18.30
N ALA A 1176 9.97 -24.56 -18.75
CA ALA A 1176 9.08 -24.61 -19.90
C ALA A 1176 9.83 -25.02 -21.18
N GLN A 1177 10.96 -24.37 -21.47
CA GLN A 1177 11.80 -24.69 -22.62
C GLN A 1177 12.39 -26.12 -22.54
N MET A 1178 12.79 -26.58 -21.35
CA MET A 1178 13.28 -27.95 -21.14
C MET A 1178 12.17 -28.98 -21.38
N MET A 1179 10.95 -28.75 -20.91
CA MET A 1179 9.81 -29.63 -21.19
C MET A 1179 9.44 -29.67 -22.69
N GLY A 1180 9.61 -28.56 -23.42
CA GLY A 1180 9.50 -28.53 -24.87
C GLY A 1180 10.56 -29.42 -25.54
N LYS A 1181 11.83 -29.22 -25.20
CA LYS A 1181 12.96 -30.04 -25.71
C LYS A 1181 12.80 -31.54 -25.41
N ILE A 1182 12.32 -31.91 -24.22
CA ILE A 1182 12.01 -33.30 -23.86
C ILE A 1182 10.90 -33.86 -24.77
N LYS A 1183 9.88 -33.08 -25.11
CA LYS A 1183 8.80 -33.49 -26.02
C LYS A 1183 9.26 -33.58 -27.48
N ALA A 1184 10.17 -32.71 -27.92
CA ALA A 1184 10.83 -32.81 -29.22
C ALA A 1184 11.64 -34.12 -29.33
N ALA A 1185 12.47 -34.42 -28.33
CA ALA A 1185 13.25 -35.66 -28.28
C ALA A 1185 12.36 -36.92 -28.26
N LYS A 1186 11.24 -36.89 -27.52
CA LYS A 1186 10.23 -37.97 -27.55
C LYS A 1186 9.54 -38.10 -28.91
N LYS A 1187 9.22 -37.01 -29.61
CA LYS A 1187 8.73 -37.05 -31.00
C LYS A 1187 9.74 -37.74 -31.93
N GLY A 1188 11.03 -37.38 -31.84
CA GLY A 1188 12.10 -37.96 -32.66
C GLY A 1188 12.26 -39.47 -32.48
N ASN A 1189 12.24 -39.95 -31.23
CA ASN A 1189 12.37 -41.38 -30.94
C ASN A 1189 11.10 -42.20 -31.23
N ASN A 1190 9.92 -41.60 -31.26
CA ASN A 1190 8.65 -42.32 -31.39
C ASN A 1190 8.37 -42.89 -32.81
N ASN A 1191 9.27 -42.71 -33.78
CA ASN A 1191 9.29 -43.53 -35.00
C ASN A 1191 9.87 -44.95 -34.77
N SER A 1192 10.37 -45.25 -33.56
CA SER A 1192 10.70 -46.60 -33.11
C SER A 1192 10.01 -46.95 -31.78
N SER A 1193 8.92 -47.70 -31.89
CA SER A 1193 8.19 -48.45 -30.84
C SER A 1193 7.51 -47.72 -29.67
N LEU A 1194 6.18 -47.84 -29.70
CA LEU A 1194 5.24 -48.07 -28.57
C LEU A 1194 4.73 -46.91 -27.70
N ARG A 1195 3.51 -47.14 -27.20
CA ARG A 1195 2.64 -46.21 -26.46
C ARG A 1195 2.73 -46.46 -24.95
N SER A 1196 2.88 -45.39 -24.18
CA SER A 1196 2.27 -45.19 -22.85
C SER A 1196 2.31 -43.70 -22.51
#